data_AF-A0A2N5Z2I7-F1
#
_entry.id   AF-A0A2N5Z2I7-F1
#
_cell.length_a   1.000
_cell.length_b   1.000
_cell.length_c   1.000
_cell.angle_alpha   90.00
_cell.angle_beta   90.00
_cell.angle_gamma   90.00
#
_symmetry.space_group_name_H-M   'P 1'
#
loop_
_entity.id
_entity.type
_entity.pdbx_description
1 polymer ?
#
loop_
_entity_poly.entity_id
_entity_poly.type
_entity_poly.pdbx_seq_one_letter_code
_entity_poly.pdbx_strand_id
1 'polypeptide(L)'
;MTKKLIIVLNLFLLSGVILTTNAQVNELWKKDLTGTVIWQQVTSFGNYFVCTSTEFAAFNPETGDKLWSNSEFANIPNQQVEEMSGSALISINLGQTIYLVDPYSGAVKFNSTKAGISELKTKQVLYKANGILAAGKNTNGDPLMLMVDMTNGEIVWKIEEKFGRIVTLNELSNKELLIVTLFKNYKINSETGDIIWKNSTSKEAEQLDNMGAFGSLLAGVAEQAVSDEDFVINFYKHPEKDIFIIAAENKSESQTSSGQTSISYSNNYTAFNLEDGSRLWNAPIEMNGQLGTLAFYKDGIIVLPNDGNRTKINFFNLQTAEGLWGKKGRGIAIKGGVYKHLKTESGFLLMSQSGDKNYLNFLDPDQGIITFDKPVKIDGEVIATVESAKGILYVTTAEVNVLNPTSGELVFDKSIQTSPSLTQQQDNKLYVFDIKEGVIKSIDIDAATANNISNEGLRFEGKEGPNNLELREKGIFISSEQNVAMFDYNGTKIFQNYFEAPREPGLKRALLYAQAARAAYISANSYYAAGVLQTAAPDVKEEDAFSGAVVEGFGMVYEELGDAASDFAKQSFQQANARFKATAQGRDFMIVFGKVEKDNALFKVNKDSGEIEGTINLGKEKEPVYAVDDITGQIFQKTAEMQITSFKL
;
A
#
# COMPACT_ATOMS: atom_id res chain seq x y z
N MET A 1 -54.61 -52.63 -46.12
CA MET A 1 -54.82 -52.14 -44.75
C MET A 1 -53.54 -52.37 -43.94
N THR A 2 -52.99 -51.27 -43.47
CA THR A 2 -51.70 -51.09 -42.78
C THR A 2 -51.72 -51.68 -41.37
N LYS A 3 -50.68 -52.47 -41.02
CA LYS A 3 -50.31 -52.74 -39.62
C LYS A 3 -48.97 -52.08 -39.34
N LYS A 4 -48.98 -51.21 -38.32
CA LYS A 4 -47.82 -50.48 -37.78
C LYS A 4 -46.82 -51.46 -37.16
N LEU A 5 -45.54 -51.27 -37.45
CA LEU A 5 -44.43 -51.86 -36.71
C LEU A 5 -43.75 -50.72 -35.93
N ILE A 6 -43.70 -50.86 -34.61
CA ILE A 6 -43.00 -49.96 -33.68
C ILE A 6 -41.54 -50.43 -33.65
N ILE A 7 -40.60 -49.54 -33.97
CA ILE A 7 -39.17 -49.73 -33.73
C ILE A 7 -38.77 -48.72 -32.66
N VAL A 8 -38.39 -49.25 -31.48
CA VAL A 8 -37.78 -48.50 -30.39
C VAL A 8 -36.27 -48.45 -30.67
N LEU A 9 -35.75 -47.26 -30.93
CA LEU A 9 -34.31 -47.02 -31.11
C LEU A 9 -33.74 -46.57 -29.75
N ASN A 10 -33.02 -47.46 -29.07
CA ASN A 10 -32.23 -47.12 -27.89
C ASN A 10 -30.97 -46.34 -28.33
N LEU A 11 -30.93 -45.04 -28.04
CA LEU A 11 -29.75 -44.21 -28.21
C LEU A 11 -28.91 -44.32 -26.92
N PHE A 12 -27.85 -45.11 -26.94
CA PHE A 12 -26.84 -45.12 -25.88
C PHE A 12 -26.04 -43.81 -25.98
N LEU A 13 -26.25 -42.90 -25.01
CA LEU A 13 -25.32 -41.79 -24.76
C LEU A 13 -24.01 -42.37 -24.23
N LEU A 14 -22.97 -42.36 -25.07
CA LEU A 14 -21.59 -42.56 -24.64
C LEU A 14 -21.12 -41.23 -24.02
N SER A 15 -21.30 -41.08 -22.71
CA SER A 15 -20.61 -40.04 -21.93
C SER A 15 -19.12 -40.39 -21.89
N GLY A 16 -18.34 -39.81 -22.79
CA GLY A 16 -16.88 -39.87 -22.74
C GLY A 16 -16.39 -39.21 -21.45
N VAL A 17 -16.01 -40.02 -20.47
CA VAL A 17 -15.19 -39.58 -19.35
C VAL A 17 -13.81 -39.31 -19.92
N ILE A 18 -13.49 -38.04 -20.18
CA ILE A 18 -12.12 -37.63 -20.45
C ILE A 18 -11.37 -37.79 -19.12
N LEU A 19 -10.64 -38.90 -18.98
CA LEU A 19 -9.65 -39.07 -17.93
C LEU A 19 -8.47 -38.15 -18.28
N THR A 20 -8.51 -36.89 -17.84
CA THR A 20 -7.33 -36.03 -17.83
C THR A 20 -6.38 -36.59 -16.79
N THR A 21 -5.33 -37.28 -17.22
CA THR A 21 -4.18 -37.57 -16.37
C THR A 21 -3.50 -36.23 -16.09
N ASN A 22 -3.83 -35.59 -14.96
CA ASN A 22 -3.19 -34.34 -14.55
C ASN A 22 -1.70 -34.64 -14.31
N ALA A 23 -0.84 -34.08 -15.16
CA ALA A 23 0.60 -34.26 -15.02
C ALA A 23 1.09 -33.51 -13.77
N GLN A 24 1.89 -34.19 -12.96
CA GLN A 24 2.62 -33.53 -11.88
C GLN A 24 3.57 -32.50 -12.49
N VAL A 25 3.59 -31.30 -11.93
CA VAL A 25 4.52 -30.25 -12.38
C VAL A 25 5.95 -30.73 -12.18
N ASN A 26 6.81 -30.47 -13.17
CA ASN A 26 8.21 -30.90 -13.10
C ASN A 26 8.92 -30.25 -11.91
N GLU A 27 9.67 -31.07 -11.18
CA GLU A 27 10.64 -30.61 -10.20
C GLU A 27 11.70 -29.77 -10.91
N LEU A 28 11.91 -28.53 -10.45
CA LEU A 28 13.00 -27.69 -10.93
C LEU A 28 14.31 -28.09 -10.27
N TRP A 29 14.28 -28.28 -8.95
CA TRP A 29 15.38 -28.77 -8.16
C TRP A 29 14.90 -29.30 -6.80
N LYS A 30 15.74 -30.11 -6.16
CA LYS A 30 15.59 -30.61 -4.79
C LYS A 30 16.91 -30.48 -4.04
N LYS A 31 16.84 -30.11 -2.77
CA LYS A 31 18.01 -29.92 -1.92
C LYS A 31 17.78 -30.49 -0.53
N ASP A 32 18.77 -31.27 -0.08
CA ASP A 32 18.89 -31.64 1.32
C ASP A 32 19.55 -30.48 2.09
N LEU A 33 19.06 -30.26 3.31
CA LEU A 33 19.40 -29.14 4.16
C LEU A 33 20.13 -29.61 5.41
N THR A 34 20.74 -28.65 6.11
CA THR A 34 21.25 -28.87 7.46
C THR A 34 20.16 -28.48 8.45
N GLY A 35 19.81 -29.41 9.36
CA GLY A 35 18.73 -29.22 10.33
C GLY A 35 17.32 -29.40 9.76
N THR A 36 16.35 -29.52 10.67
CA THR A 36 14.94 -29.67 10.32
C THR A 36 14.36 -28.35 9.84
N VAL A 37 13.61 -28.35 8.72
CA VAL A 37 12.88 -27.18 8.20
C VAL A 37 11.76 -26.80 9.16
N ILE A 38 11.81 -25.56 9.66
CA ILE A 38 10.83 -24.99 10.57
C ILE A 38 9.81 -24.16 9.79
N TRP A 39 10.31 -23.24 8.95
CA TRP A 39 9.49 -22.45 8.06
C TRP A 39 10.29 -22.00 6.84
N GLN A 40 9.57 -21.58 5.82
CA GLN A 40 10.11 -21.00 4.60
C GLN A 40 9.23 -19.85 4.13
N GLN A 41 9.81 -18.88 3.44
CA GLN A 41 9.10 -17.68 2.98
C GLN A 41 9.75 -17.15 1.71
N VAL A 42 8.94 -16.56 0.84
CA VAL A 42 9.41 -15.71 -0.26
C VAL A 42 9.05 -14.27 0.10
N THR A 43 10.01 -13.37 0.01
CA THR A 43 9.78 -11.93 0.28
C THR A 43 9.04 -11.25 -0.86
N SER A 44 8.54 -10.04 -0.62
CA SER A 44 8.00 -9.18 -1.67
C SER A 44 9.02 -8.87 -2.77
N PHE A 45 10.32 -8.90 -2.44
CA PHE A 45 11.46 -8.78 -3.38
C PHE A 45 11.92 -10.13 -3.95
N GLY A 46 11.24 -11.25 -3.68
CA GLY A 46 11.54 -12.55 -4.30
C GLY A 46 12.74 -13.30 -3.70
N ASN A 47 13.25 -12.87 -2.55
CA ASN A 47 14.24 -13.63 -1.81
C ASN A 47 13.56 -14.84 -1.18
N TYR A 48 14.12 -16.03 -1.39
CA TYR A 48 13.60 -17.26 -0.80
C TYR A 48 14.42 -17.65 0.43
N PHE A 49 13.77 -17.58 1.59
CA PHE A 49 14.37 -17.88 2.88
C PHE A 49 13.86 -19.19 3.45
N VAL A 50 14.76 -19.89 4.14
CA VAL A 50 14.46 -21.10 4.90
C VAL A 50 15.10 -20.99 6.27
N CYS A 51 14.29 -21.16 7.31
CA CYS A 51 14.78 -21.32 8.68
C CYS A 51 14.74 -22.80 9.04
N THR A 52 15.90 -23.31 9.46
CA THR A 52 16.05 -24.66 10.00
C THR A 52 16.41 -24.61 11.47
N SER A 53 16.41 -25.78 12.11
CA SER A 53 16.88 -25.95 13.49
C SER A 53 18.36 -25.58 13.69
N THR A 54 19.13 -25.34 12.62
CA THR A 54 20.58 -25.06 12.69
C THR A 54 21.03 -23.79 11.98
N GLU A 55 20.23 -23.24 11.07
CA GLU A 55 20.57 -22.00 10.35
C GLU A 55 19.34 -21.26 9.80
N PHE A 56 19.51 -19.96 9.57
CA PHE A 56 18.65 -19.18 8.66
C PHE A 56 19.42 -18.93 7.36
N ALA A 57 18.81 -19.26 6.23
CA ALA A 57 19.52 -19.25 4.95
C ALA A 57 18.65 -18.70 3.81
N ALA A 58 19.32 -18.06 2.86
CA ALA A 58 18.72 -17.71 1.57
C ALA A 58 19.19 -18.68 0.48
N PHE A 59 18.27 -19.03 -0.41
CA PHE A 59 18.53 -19.88 -1.55
C PHE A 59 18.16 -19.16 -2.83
N ASN A 60 18.92 -19.43 -3.90
CA ASN A 60 18.56 -18.99 -5.24
C ASN A 60 17.24 -19.70 -5.63
N PRO A 61 16.16 -18.94 -5.92
CA PRO A 61 14.89 -19.53 -6.31
C PRO A 61 14.99 -20.48 -7.51
N GLU A 62 15.79 -20.15 -8.52
CA GLU A 62 15.84 -20.88 -9.79
C GLU A 62 16.78 -22.10 -9.77
N THR A 63 17.87 -22.07 -8.98
CA THR A 63 18.85 -23.18 -8.94
C THR A 63 18.84 -23.99 -7.64
N GLY A 64 18.25 -23.45 -6.57
CA GLY A 64 18.29 -24.04 -5.23
C GLY A 64 19.66 -23.93 -4.56
N ASP A 65 20.60 -23.18 -5.13
CA ASP A 65 21.90 -23.00 -4.51
C ASP A 65 21.80 -22.08 -3.29
N LYS A 66 22.47 -22.48 -2.21
CA LYS A 66 22.53 -21.67 -1.00
C LYS A 66 23.35 -20.41 -1.29
N LEU A 67 22.73 -19.25 -1.17
CA LEU A 67 23.37 -17.95 -1.38
C LEU A 67 24.18 -17.55 -0.15
N TRP A 68 23.56 -17.68 1.02
CA TRP A 68 24.18 -17.42 2.31
C TRP A 68 23.43 -18.17 3.41
N SER A 69 24.09 -18.38 4.54
CA SER A 69 23.44 -18.80 5.77
C SER A 69 24.05 -18.17 7.01
N ASN A 70 23.26 -18.09 8.07
CA ASN A 70 23.65 -17.57 9.36
C ASN A 70 23.07 -18.45 10.48
N SER A 71 23.95 -19.05 11.27
CA SER A 71 23.57 -19.90 12.41
C SER A 71 23.15 -19.12 13.65
N GLU A 72 23.47 -17.82 13.76
CA GLU A 72 22.99 -16.93 14.83
C GLU A 72 21.47 -16.79 14.79
N PHE A 73 20.89 -16.90 13.60
CA PHE A 73 19.45 -16.78 13.34
C PHE A 73 18.76 -18.14 13.19
N ALA A 74 19.40 -19.23 13.60
CA ALA A 74 18.79 -20.56 13.60
C ALA A 74 17.58 -20.65 14.53
N ASN A 75 16.60 -21.48 14.17
CA ASN A 75 15.46 -21.81 15.03
C ASN A 75 14.60 -20.61 15.48
N ILE A 76 14.67 -19.47 14.78
CA ILE A 76 13.82 -18.32 15.05
C ILE A 76 12.41 -18.57 14.52
N PRO A 77 11.34 -18.21 15.25
CA PRO A 77 9.98 -18.19 14.72
C PRO A 77 9.82 -17.19 13.57
N ASN A 78 8.97 -17.49 12.59
CA ASN A 78 8.73 -16.59 11.45
C ASN A 78 8.26 -15.19 11.90
N GLN A 79 7.52 -15.09 13.00
CA GLN A 79 7.02 -13.82 13.55
C GLN A 79 8.12 -12.87 14.03
N GLN A 80 9.35 -13.35 14.19
CA GLN A 80 10.50 -12.52 14.54
C GLN A 80 11.18 -11.92 13.31
N VAL A 81 10.76 -12.29 12.11
CA VAL A 81 11.30 -11.84 10.83
C VAL A 81 10.26 -10.98 10.12
N GLU A 82 10.63 -9.75 9.78
CA GLU A 82 9.74 -8.78 9.14
C GLU A 82 10.46 -8.12 7.96
N GLU A 83 9.77 -8.01 6.83
CA GLU A 83 10.22 -7.14 5.73
C GLU A 83 10.03 -5.67 6.14
N MET A 84 11.08 -4.87 6.02
CA MET A 84 10.95 -3.45 6.32
C MET A 84 10.04 -2.77 5.30
N SER A 85 9.00 -2.07 5.78
CA SER A 85 8.12 -1.30 4.90
C SER A 85 8.92 -0.33 4.03
N GLY A 86 8.70 -0.39 2.72
CA GLY A 86 9.42 0.43 1.75
C GLY A 86 10.88 0.05 1.52
N SER A 87 11.36 -1.10 2.01
CA SER A 87 12.74 -1.56 1.81
C SER A 87 12.87 -3.08 1.63
N ALA A 88 13.94 -3.52 0.97
CA ALA A 88 14.31 -4.93 0.89
C ALA A 88 14.96 -5.47 2.18
N LEU A 89 15.37 -4.60 3.11
CA LEU A 89 15.98 -5.05 4.36
C LEU A 89 15.03 -5.90 5.20
N ILE A 90 15.60 -6.91 5.87
CA ILE A 90 14.88 -7.78 6.78
C ILE A 90 15.19 -7.39 8.21
N SER A 91 14.16 -7.09 9.00
CA SER A 91 14.24 -6.86 10.43
C SER A 91 14.09 -8.19 11.16
N ILE A 92 15.09 -8.56 11.97
CA ILE A 92 15.04 -9.74 12.85
C ILE A 92 15.05 -9.26 14.30
N ASN A 93 14.03 -9.61 15.07
CA ASN A 93 13.88 -9.23 16.48
C ASN A 93 14.19 -10.39 17.43
N LEU A 94 15.33 -10.31 18.11
CA LEU A 94 15.79 -11.28 19.10
C LEU A 94 15.82 -10.65 20.50
N GLY A 95 14.63 -10.52 21.09
CA GLY A 95 14.47 -9.98 22.45
C GLY A 95 14.74 -8.47 22.49
N GLN A 96 15.90 -8.08 23.04
CA GLN A 96 16.30 -6.66 23.12
C GLN A 96 17.14 -6.20 21.91
N THR A 97 17.56 -7.13 21.06
CA THR A 97 18.40 -6.79 19.89
C THR A 97 17.59 -6.88 18.61
N ILE A 98 17.60 -5.80 17.84
CA ILE A 98 17.04 -5.74 16.50
C ILE A 98 18.20 -5.73 15.51
N TYR A 99 18.11 -6.63 14.54
CA TYR A 99 19.05 -6.76 13.44
C TYR A 99 18.37 -6.30 12.16
N LEU A 100 19.07 -5.54 11.34
CA LEU A 100 18.68 -5.34 9.93
C LEU A 100 19.65 -6.08 9.06
N VAL A 101 19.13 -6.98 8.24
CA VAL A 101 19.90 -7.92 7.43
C VAL A 101 19.64 -7.63 5.96
N ASP A 102 20.72 -7.56 5.20
CA ASP A 102 20.67 -7.52 3.75
C ASP A 102 20.23 -8.91 3.21
N PRO A 103 19.05 -9.01 2.56
CA PRO A 103 18.52 -10.28 2.08
C PRO A 103 19.35 -10.93 0.97
N TYR A 104 20.22 -10.18 0.28
CA TYR A 104 21.00 -10.67 -0.85
C TYR A 104 22.31 -11.32 -0.40
N SER A 105 22.94 -10.76 0.63
CA SER A 105 24.26 -11.19 1.12
C SER A 105 24.23 -11.87 2.50
N GLY A 106 23.15 -11.72 3.26
CA GLY A 106 23.06 -12.16 4.65
C GLY A 106 23.83 -11.26 5.63
N ALA A 107 24.41 -10.16 5.14
CA ALA A 107 25.18 -9.23 5.97
C ALA A 107 24.25 -8.48 6.94
N VAL A 108 24.66 -8.43 8.21
CA VAL A 108 23.99 -7.59 9.22
C VAL A 108 24.41 -6.14 8.98
N LYS A 109 23.48 -5.33 8.46
CA LYS A 109 23.66 -3.89 8.20
C LYS A 109 23.42 -3.04 9.44
N PHE A 110 22.66 -3.53 10.41
CA PHE A 110 22.44 -2.86 11.68
C PHE A 110 22.24 -3.86 12.81
N ASN A 111 22.76 -3.53 13.99
CA ASN A 111 22.50 -4.23 15.24
C ASN A 111 22.30 -3.19 16.35
N SER A 112 21.08 -3.12 16.90
CA SER A 112 20.71 -2.07 17.86
C SER A 112 21.64 -2.01 19.07
N THR A 113 21.93 -3.16 19.67
CA THR A 113 22.77 -3.27 20.88
C THR A 113 24.21 -2.84 20.61
N LYS A 114 24.82 -3.30 19.48
CA LYS A 114 26.16 -2.87 19.07
C LYS A 114 26.22 -1.37 18.74
N ALA A 115 25.13 -0.83 18.21
CA ALA A 115 25.02 0.60 17.92
C ALA A 115 24.85 1.45 19.19
N GLY A 116 24.55 0.83 20.32
CA GLY A 116 24.35 1.46 21.62
C GLY A 116 22.89 1.80 21.93
N ILE A 117 21.92 1.27 21.16
CA ILE A 117 20.48 1.45 21.37
C ILE A 117 19.92 0.24 22.14
N SER A 118 19.40 0.49 23.34
CA SER A 118 18.74 -0.50 24.20
C SER A 118 17.23 -0.60 23.93
N GLU A 119 16.62 0.50 23.47
CA GLU A 119 15.20 0.59 23.13
C GLU A 119 15.06 1.32 21.78
N LEU A 120 14.91 0.57 20.69
CA LEU A 120 14.72 1.14 19.35
C LEU A 120 13.28 1.62 19.18
N LYS A 121 13.10 2.89 18.79
CA LYS A 121 11.78 3.50 18.55
C LYS A 121 11.53 3.80 17.08
N THR A 122 12.58 4.18 16.35
CA THR A 122 12.50 4.56 14.94
C THR A 122 13.59 3.86 14.16
N LYS A 123 13.23 3.33 12.99
CA LYS A 123 14.15 2.78 11.99
C LYS A 123 13.62 3.10 10.60
N GLN A 124 14.41 3.73 9.76
CA GLN A 124 14.03 4.08 8.39
C GLN A 124 15.22 3.98 7.45
N VAL A 125 14.98 3.39 6.28
CA VAL A 125 15.97 3.33 5.19
C VAL A 125 15.87 4.61 4.36
N LEU A 126 17.02 5.23 4.11
CA LEU A 126 17.18 6.48 3.40
C LEU A 126 17.96 6.20 2.12
N TYR A 127 17.23 5.96 1.02
CA TYR A 127 17.82 5.50 -0.23
C TYR A 127 18.65 6.59 -0.91
N LYS A 128 18.22 7.85 -0.86
CA LYS A 128 18.98 8.97 -1.45
C LYS A 128 20.24 9.23 -0.64
N ALA A 129 20.16 9.14 0.68
CA ALA A 129 21.29 9.35 1.59
C ALA A 129 22.17 8.09 1.80
N ASN A 130 21.82 6.96 1.18
CA ASN A 130 22.50 5.68 1.34
C ASN A 130 22.72 5.23 2.79
N GLY A 131 21.72 5.37 3.65
CA GLY A 131 21.87 4.97 5.04
C GLY A 131 20.60 4.55 5.74
N ILE A 132 20.77 4.12 6.98
CA ILE A 132 19.70 3.71 7.88
C ILE A 132 19.73 4.67 9.06
N LEU A 133 18.66 5.44 9.23
CA LEU A 133 18.48 6.22 10.44
C LEU A 133 17.78 5.37 11.50
N ALA A 134 18.41 5.28 12.66
CA ALA A 134 17.89 4.59 13.83
C ALA A 134 17.83 5.56 15.01
N ALA A 135 16.75 5.54 15.77
CA ALA A 135 16.61 6.35 16.96
C ALA A 135 15.86 5.62 18.07
N GLY A 136 16.22 5.95 19.30
CA GLY A 136 15.70 5.29 20.48
C GLY A 136 16.36 5.79 21.75
N LYS A 137 16.46 4.90 22.75
CA LYS A 137 17.23 5.16 23.97
C LYS A 137 18.49 4.32 24.03
N ASN A 138 19.55 4.90 24.58
CA ASN A 138 20.78 4.19 24.87
C ASN A 138 20.68 3.38 26.18
N THR A 139 21.78 2.76 26.62
CA THR A 139 21.80 1.94 27.85
C THR A 139 21.55 2.73 29.14
N ASN A 140 21.77 4.04 29.12
CA ASN A 140 21.49 4.93 30.24
C ASN A 140 20.04 5.43 30.25
N GLY A 141 19.28 5.12 29.19
CA GLY A 141 17.94 5.65 28.98
C GLY A 141 17.91 7.03 28.30
N ASP A 142 19.06 7.57 27.89
CA ASP A 142 19.13 8.85 27.19
C ASP A 142 18.80 8.70 25.69
N PRO A 143 18.20 9.72 25.06
CA PRO A 143 17.93 9.70 23.62
C PRO A 143 19.20 9.52 22.79
N LEU A 144 19.13 8.64 21.80
CA LEU A 144 20.19 8.43 20.82
C LEU A 144 19.57 8.31 19.44
N MET A 145 20.00 9.18 18.53
CA MET A 145 19.76 9.09 17.09
C MET A 145 21.09 8.83 16.41
N LEU A 146 21.09 7.98 15.39
CA LEU A 146 22.30 7.66 14.64
C LEU A 146 21.97 7.36 13.18
N MET A 147 22.97 7.53 12.34
CA MET A 147 22.95 7.12 10.95
C MET A 147 23.97 6.02 10.75
N VAL A 148 23.55 4.98 10.02
CA VAL A 148 24.41 3.88 9.61
C VAL A 148 24.56 3.89 8.10
N ASP A 149 25.79 3.74 7.62
CA ASP A 149 26.05 3.57 6.19
C ASP A 149 25.54 2.19 5.76
N MET A 150 24.67 2.17 4.75
CA MET A 150 24.01 0.94 4.31
C MET A 150 24.95 -0.01 3.54
N THR A 151 26.09 0.50 3.07
CA THR A 151 27.11 -0.27 2.35
C THR A 151 27.88 -1.17 3.32
N ASN A 152 28.44 -0.60 4.38
CA ASN A 152 29.34 -1.32 5.30
C ASN A 152 28.75 -1.59 6.69
N GLY A 153 27.59 -0.99 7.03
CA GLY A 153 26.95 -1.15 8.35
C GLY A 153 27.62 -0.37 9.48
N GLU A 154 28.51 0.58 9.16
CA GLU A 154 29.20 1.41 10.15
C GLU A 154 28.37 2.64 10.53
N ILE A 155 28.48 3.05 11.79
CA ILE A 155 27.84 4.27 12.27
C ILE A 155 28.59 5.46 11.69
N VAL A 156 27.89 6.29 10.93
CA VAL A 156 28.42 7.51 10.32
C VAL A 156 28.51 8.63 11.36
N TRP A 157 27.41 8.84 12.09
CA TRP A 157 27.31 9.87 13.12
C TRP A 157 26.27 9.51 14.18
N LYS A 158 26.35 10.21 15.32
CA LYS A 158 25.42 10.09 16.45
C LYS A 158 24.99 11.46 16.93
N ILE A 159 23.73 11.58 17.33
CA ILE A 159 23.14 12.74 17.99
C ILE A 159 22.55 12.26 19.32
N GLU A 160 23.07 12.80 20.42
CA GLU A 160 22.72 12.44 21.80
C GLU A 160 21.99 13.57 22.55
N GLU A 161 21.60 14.64 21.83
CA GLU A 161 20.78 15.68 22.44
C GLU A 161 19.36 15.19 22.73
N LYS A 162 18.64 15.88 23.61
CA LYS A 162 17.22 15.60 23.85
C LYS A 162 16.38 16.08 22.68
N PHE A 163 16.33 15.28 21.62
CA PHE A 163 15.54 15.58 20.42
C PHE A 163 14.05 15.26 20.58
N GLY A 164 13.67 14.47 21.60
CA GLY A 164 12.30 14.00 21.81
C GLY A 164 11.86 12.97 20.76
N ARG A 165 10.62 12.53 20.79
CA ARG A 165 10.12 11.53 19.86
C ARG A 165 10.16 12.02 18.41
N ILE A 166 10.78 11.25 17.52
CA ILE A 166 10.72 11.49 16.06
C ILE A 166 9.29 11.23 15.59
N VAL A 167 8.77 12.18 14.82
CA VAL A 167 7.41 12.16 14.29
C VAL A 167 7.44 11.84 12.79
N THR A 168 8.29 12.51 12.04
CA THR A 168 8.48 12.24 10.61
C THR A 168 9.90 12.56 10.17
N LEU A 169 10.35 11.89 9.11
CA LEU A 169 11.66 12.04 8.52
C LEU A 169 11.51 12.06 7.00
N ASN A 170 12.11 13.07 6.37
CA ASN A 170 12.04 13.29 4.93
C ASN A 170 13.45 13.50 4.33
N GLU A 171 13.75 12.82 3.23
CA GLU A 171 14.96 13.05 2.44
C GLU A 171 14.74 14.26 1.51
N LEU A 172 15.38 15.40 1.81
CA LEU A 172 15.30 16.60 0.98
C LEU A 172 16.18 16.46 -0.27
N SER A 173 17.35 15.83 -0.10
CA SER A 173 18.31 15.47 -1.14
C SER A 173 19.12 14.25 -0.68
N ASN A 174 20.17 13.87 -1.42
CA ASN A 174 21.13 12.87 -0.95
C ASN A 174 22.00 13.35 0.22
N LYS A 175 22.07 14.66 0.48
CA LYS A 175 22.92 15.27 1.51
C LYS A 175 22.15 15.89 2.67
N GLU A 176 20.84 16.02 2.56
CA GLU A 176 20.03 16.78 3.53
C GLU A 176 18.79 16.01 3.96
N LEU A 177 18.62 15.88 5.27
CA LEU A 177 17.45 15.30 5.91
C LEU A 177 16.67 16.38 6.66
N LEU A 178 15.34 16.30 6.59
CA LEU A 178 14.46 17.01 7.51
C LEU A 178 13.87 16.02 8.50
N ILE A 179 14.14 16.22 9.79
CA ILE A 179 13.59 15.43 10.88
C ILE A 179 12.70 16.33 11.73
N VAL A 180 11.44 15.93 11.87
CA VAL A 180 10.48 16.60 12.75
C VAL A 180 10.28 15.71 13.98
N THR A 181 10.48 16.28 15.15
CA THR A 181 10.21 15.66 16.45
C THR A 181 9.03 16.34 17.11
N LEU A 182 8.65 15.91 18.32
CA LEU A 182 7.59 16.59 19.08
C LEU A 182 7.88 18.07 19.32
N PHE A 183 9.14 18.42 19.58
CA PHE A 183 9.52 19.77 20.03
C PHE A 183 10.40 20.52 19.04
N LYS A 184 11.04 19.83 18.08
CA LYS A 184 12.08 20.41 17.23
C LYS A 184 11.95 19.98 15.79
N ASN A 185 12.33 20.86 14.88
CA ASN A 185 12.67 20.47 13.51
C ASN A 185 14.17 20.60 13.32
N TYR A 186 14.72 19.65 12.58
CA TYR A 186 16.13 19.55 12.27
C TYR A 186 16.30 19.46 10.77
N LYS A 187 17.12 20.34 10.21
CA LYS A 187 17.77 20.07 8.93
C LYS A 187 19.18 19.60 9.22
N ILE A 188 19.49 18.37 8.81
CA ILE A 188 20.77 17.71 9.12
C ILE A 188 21.45 17.33 7.82
N ASN A 189 22.78 17.51 7.78
CA ASN A 189 23.61 16.92 6.75
C ASN A 189 23.65 15.39 6.94
N SER A 190 23.14 14.62 5.97
CA SER A 190 23.04 13.16 6.07
C SER A 190 24.40 12.45 6.17
N GLU A 191 25.46 13.04 5.63
CA GLU A 191 26.81 12.46 5.57
C GLU A 191 27.60 12.73 6.85
N THR A 192 27.41 13.87 7.50
CA THR A 192 28.22 14.28 8.66
C THR A 192 27.46 14.28 9.98
N GLY A 193 26.13 14.38 9.92
CA GLY A 193 25.28 14.56 11.10
C GLY A 193 25.25 16.01 11.59
N ASP A 194 25.91 16.93 10.88
CA ASP A 194 25.91 18.35 11.24
C ASP A 194 24.49 18.90 11.15
N ILE A 195 24.05 19.53 12.23
CA ILE A 195 22.80 20.28 12.25
C ILE A 195 23.00 21.56 11.44
N ILE A 196 22.44 21.61 10.23
CA ILE A 196 22.46 22.79 9.36
C ILE A 196 21.65 23.91 10.02
N TRP A 197 20.43 23.57 10.46
CA TRP A 197 19.65 24.41 11.34
C TRP A 197 18.73 23.57 12.22
N LYS A 198 18.32 24.15 13.35
CA LYS A 198 17.37 23.57 14.29
C LYS A 198 16.49 24.67 14.87
N ASN A 199 15.19 24.44 14.90
CA ASN A 199 14.20 25.35 15.46
C ASN A 199 13.14 24.58 16.26
N SER A 200 12.32 25.30 17.02
CA SER A 200 11.21 24.69 17.76
C SER A 200 10.00 24.47 16.84
N THR A 201 9.26 23.38 17.04
CA THR A 201 8.05 23.01 16.25
C THR A 201 6.86 23.92 16.54
N SER A 202 6.76 24.44 17.76
CA SER A 202 5.77 25.45 18.18
C SER A 202 6.38 26.57 19.03
N LYS A 203 5.60 27.61 19.32
CA LYS A 203 5.98 28.66 20.29
C LYS A 203 6.07 28.13 21.70
N GLU A 204 5.22 27.17 22.06
CA GLU A 204 5.22 26.51 23.36
C GLU A 204 6.52 25.70 23.52
N ALA A 205 6.94 24.99 22.48
CA ALA A 205 8.24 24.34 22.45
C ALA A 205 9.39 25.35 22.60
N GLU A 206 9.34 26.49 21.90
CA GLU A 206 10.31 27.58 22.05
C GLU A 206 10.34 28.15 23.49
N GLN A 207 9.17 28.30 24.13
CA GLN A 207 9.09 28.71 25.52
C GLN A 207 9.72 27.69 26.46
N LEU A 208 9.47 26.39 26.25
CA LEU A 208 10.14 25.33 27.01
C LEU A 208 11.65 25.40 26.83
N ASP A 209 12.16 25.60 25.61
CA ASP A 209 13.59 25.75 25.36
C ASP A 209 14.20 26.95 26.12
N ASN A 210 13.50 28.08 26.13
CA ASN A 210 13.94 29.30 26.81
C ASN A 210 13.99 29.15 28.35
N MET A 211 13.33 28.14 28.91
CA MET A 211 13.39 27.80 30.35
C MET A 211 14.61 26.94 30.71
N GLY A 212 15.46 26.58 29.75
CA GLY A 212 16.67 25.79 29.98
C GLY A 212 16.38 24.42 30.61
N ALA A 213 17.17 24.03 31.62
CA ALA A 213 17.08 22.71 32.25
C ALA A 213 15.69 22.38 32.82
N PHE A 214 14.96 23.38 33.31
CA PHE A 214 13.60 23.19 33.82
C PHE A 214 12.62 22.91 32.68
N GLY A 215 12.75 23.61 31.56
CA GLY A 215 11.98 23.32 30.35
C GLY A 215 12.28 21.95 29.78
N SER A 216 13.55 21.52 29.76
CA SER A 216 13.91 20.14 29.37
C SER A 216 13.27 19.09 30.28
N LEU A 217 13.11 19.38 31.58
CA LEU A 217 12.41 18.48 32.51
C LEU A 217 10.92 18.40 32.17
N LEU A 218 10.27 19.55 31.93
CA LEU A 218 8.86 19.61 31.56
C LEU A 218 8.59 18.92 30.22
N ALA A 219 9.46 19.11 29.23
CA ALA A 219 9.37 18.42 27.93
C ALA A 219 9.44 16.89 28.10
N GLY A 220 10.36 16.40 28.95
CA GLY A 220 10.46 14.97 29.25
C GLY A 220 9.22 14.42 29.97
N VAL A 221 8.63 15.19 30.90
CA VAL A 221 7.36 14.80 31.55
C VAL A 221 6.21 14.77 30.54
N ALA A 222 6.13 15.76 29.66
CA ALA A 222 5.12 15.82 28.61
C ALA A 222 5.24 14.63 27.66
N GLU A 223 6.46 14.32 27.20
CA GLU A 223 6.73 13.18 26.32
C GLU A 223 6.39 11.83 26.98
N GLN A 224 6.65 11.67 28.28
CA GLN A 224 6.27 10.46 29.01
C GLN A 224 4.76 10.34 29.22
N ALA A 225 4.05 11.46 29.40
CA ALA A 225 2.59 11.46 29.57
C ALA A 225 1.85 11.02 28.29
N VAL A 226 2.50 11.18 27.14
CA VAL A 226 1.96 10.91 25.79
C VAL A 226 2.71 9.79 25.08
N SER A 227 3.46 8.96 25.83
CA SER A 227 4.32 7.92 25.25
C SER A 227 3.54 6.86 24.47
N ASP A 228 2.28 6.65 24.87
CA ASP A 228 1.36 5.67 24.28
C ASP A 228 0.32 6.35 23.38
N GLU A 229 0.43 7.66 23.15
CA GLU A 229 -0.44 8.40 22.23
C GLU A 229 0.15 8.45 20.82
N ASP A 230 -0.67 8.12 19.83
CA ASP A 230 -0.37 8.36 18.42
C ASP A 230 -0.55 9.86 18.15
N PHE A 231 0.54 10.55 17.81
CA PHE A 231 0.46 11.95 17.41
C PHE A 231 0.19 11.98 15.92
N VAL A 232 -0.90 12.62 15.53
CA VAL A 232 -1.22 12.82 14.12
C VAL A 232 -0.56 14.12 13.67
N ILE A 233 0.56 13.98 12.96
CA ILE A 233 1.32 15.10 12.42
C ILE A 233 1.66 14.80 10.96
N ASN A 234 1.33 15.74 10.09
CA ASN A 234 1.62 15.66 8.67
C ASN A 234 2.63 16.71 8.25
N PHE A 235 3.51 16.33 7.34
CA PHE A 235 4.48 17.20 6.67
C PHE A 235 4.03 17.45 5.23
N TYR A 236 4.04 18.71 4.79
CA TYR A 236 3.72 19.10 3.42
C TYR A 236 4.82 20.03 2.88
N LYS A 237 5.60 19.55 1.90
CA LYS A 237 6.57 20.39 1.17
C LYS A 237 5.85 21.13 0.04
N HIS A 238 6.11 22.43 -0.10
CA HIS A 238 5.60 23.19 -1.24
C HIS A 238 6.26 22.68 -2.53
N PRO A 239 5.52 22.47 -3.63
CA PRO A 239 6.06 21.85 -4.85
C PRO A 239 7.16 22.70 -5.51
N GLU A 240 7.03 24.04 -5.46
CA GLU A 240 7.91 24.96 -6.20
C GLU A 240 8.75 25.92 -5.34
N LYS A 241 8.52 25.96 -4.02
CA LYS A 241 9.12 26.97 -3.13
C LYS A 241 9.82 26.25 -1.98
N ASP A 242 10.86 26.84 -1.43
CA ASP A 242 11.58 26.35 -0.24
C ASP A 242 10.78 26.60 1.05
N ILE A 243 9.57 26.06 1.08
CA ILE A 243 8.62 26.18 2.17
C ILE A 243 8.09 24.79 2.50
N PHE A 244 7.91 24.53 3.79
CA PHE A 244 7.17 23.36 4.24
C PHE A 244 6.21 23.72 5.36
N ILE A 245 5.19 22.88 5.52
CA ILE A 245 4.16 23.02 6.54
C ILE A 245 4.15 21.78 7.41
N ILE A 246 4.13 22.01 8.71
CA ILE A 246 3.81 20.99 9.70
C ILE A 246 2.39 21.24 10.18
N ALA A 247 1.57 20.21 10.09
CA ALA A 247 0.21 20.22 10.60
C ALA A 247 0.11 19.21 11.74
N ALA A 248 -0.40 19.62 12.89
CA ALA A 248 -0.53 18.77 14.08
C ALA A 248 -1.97 18.76 14.59
N GLU A 249 -2.45 17.58 14.96
CA GLU A 249 -3.73 17.40 15.65
C GLU A 249 -3.58 17.54 17.16
N ASN A 250 -4.50 18.26 17.78
CA ASN A 250 -4.66 18.36 19.22
C ASN A 250 -6.00 17.76 19.63
N LYS A 251 -5.95 16.74 20.49
CA LYS A 251 -7.12 16.14 21.15
C LYS A 251 -7.32 16.80 22.51
N SER A 252 -8.53 17.26 22.79
CA SER A 252 -8.90 17.86 24.09
C SER A 252 -10.11 17.15 24.68
N GLU A 253 -9.99 16.70 25.93
CA GLU A 253 -11.07 16.10 26.69
C GLU A 253 -11.63 17.11 27.70
N SER A 254 -12.95 17.29 27.70
CA SER A 254 -13.65 18.17 28.64
C SER A 254 -14.80 17.43 29.30
N GLN A 255 -15.14 17.75 30.55
CA GLN A 255 -16.33 17.23 31.19
C GLN A 255 -17.49 18.20 31.00
N THR A 256 -18.59 17.69 30.47
CA THR A 256 -19.88 18.40 30.48
C THR A 256 -20.40 18.54 31.92
N SER A 257 -21.30 19.47 32.16
CA SER A 257 -21.96 19.67 33.46
C SER A 257 -22.71 18.43 33.97
N SER A 258 -23.02 17.47 33.10
CA SER A 258 -23.61 16.16 33.40
C SER A 258 -22.59 15.07 33.75
N GLY A 259 -21.29 15.39 33.80
CA GLY A 259 -20.22 14.43 34.04
C GLY A 259 -19.87 13.55 32.85
N GLN A 260 -20.43 13.80 31.65
CA GLN A 260 -20.02 13.11 30.43
C GLN A 260 -18.75 13.76 29.86
N THR A 261 -17.75 12.94 29.55
CA THR A 261 -16.56 13.36 28.81
C THR A 261 -16.93 13.66 27.36
N SER A 262 -16.57 14.85 26.89
CA SER A 262 -16.65 15.29 25.50
C SER A 262 -15.24 15.42 24.96
N ILE A 263 -14.96 14.75 23.84
CA ILE A 263 -13.69 14.88 23.11
C ILE A 263 -13.89 15.91 22.01
N SER A 264 -12.93 16.80 21.85
CA SER A 264 -12.87 17.79 20.78
C SER A 264 -11.49 17.75 20.15
N TYR A 265 -11.44 18.06 18.86
CA TYR A 265 -10.22 18.10 18.08
C TYR A 265 -10.01 19.47 17.47
N SER A 266 -8.74 19.88 17.39
CA SER A 266 -8.29 21.07 16.68
C SER A 266 -6.97 20.77 16.00
N ASN A 267 -6.65 21.53 14.96
CA ASN A 267 -5.42 21.36 14.19
C ASN A 267 -4.67 22.67 14.11
N ASN A 268 -3.36 22.58 14.22
CA ASN A 268 -2.46 23.71 14.10
C ASN A 268 -1.53 23.51 12.91
N TYR A 269 -1.45 24.50 12.02
CA TYR A 269 -0.57 24.50 10.87
C TYR A 269 0.49 25.57 11.06
N THR A 270 1.76 25.20 10.88
CA THR A 270 2.89 26.13 10.90
C THR A 270 3.70 25.99 9.62
N ALA A 271 3.93 27.11 8.93
CA ALA A 271 4.82 27.18 7.78
C ALA A 271 6.24 27.63 8.17
N PHE A 272 7.22 26.99 7.54
CA PHE A 272 8.65 27.22 7.76
C PHE A 272 9.38 27.38 6.42
N ASN A 273 10.43 28.20 6.41
CA ASN A 273 11.37 28.27 5.31
C ASN A 273 12.33 27.08 5.42
N LEU A 274 12.53 26.36 4.31
CA LEU A 274 13.37 25.17 4.26
C LEU A 274 14.88 25.50 4.30
N GLU A 275 15.26 26.69 3.83
CA GLU A 275 16.65 27.15 3.76
C GLU A 275 17.22 27.37 5.16
N ASP A 276 16.52 28.10 6.02
CA ASP A 276 17.02 28.55 7.33
C ASP A 276 16.18 28.10 8.53
N GLY A 277 15.05 27.43 8.30
CA GLY A 277 14.13 27.01 9.35
C GLY A 277 13.33 28.15 9.97
N SER A 278 13.35 29.37 9.43
CA SER A 278 12.56 30.47 10.00
C SER A 278 11.05 30.21 9.83
N ARG A 279 10.25 30.63 10.82
CA ARG A 279 8.79 30.57 10.71
C ARG A 279 8.30 31.66 9.76
N LEU A 280 7.39 31.29 8.85
CA LEU A 280 6.72 32.28 8.00
C LEU A 280 5.65 33.04 8.77
N TRP A 281 4.96 32.36 9.69
CA TRP A 281 3.84 32.93 10.43
C TRP A 281 4.17 33.18 11.89
N ASN A 282 3.71 34.33 12.40
CA ASN A 282 3.82 34.66 13.81
C ASN A 282 2.96 33.76 14.69
N ALA A 283 1.85 33.21 14.20
CA ALA A 283 0.98 32.29 14.92
C ALA A 283 0.58 31.15 13.97
N PRO A 284 0.36 29.93 14.48
CA PRO A 284 -0.16 28.86 13.64
C PRO A 284 -1.57 29.21 13.15
N ILE A 285 -1.94 28.64 12.01
CA ILE A 285 -3.35 28.60 11.60
C ILE A 285 -4.04 27.53 12.45
N GLU A 286 -5.13 27.90 13.10
CA GLU A 286 -5.93 26.98 13.91
C GLU A 286 -7.27 26.68 13.24
N MET A 287 -7.61 25.40 13.15
CA MET A 287 -8.85 24.92 12.55
C MET A 287 -9.48 23.83 13.42
N ASN A 288 -10.81 23.84 13.57
CA ASN A 288 -11.52 22.80 14.32
C ASN A 288 -11.61 21.49 13.54
N GLY A 289 -11.70 20.37 14.26
CA GLY A 289 -11.77 19.02 13.71
C GLY A 289 -10.45 18.27 13.83
N GLN A 290 -10.47 16.99 13.51
CA GLN A 290 -9.29 16.15 13.33
C GLN A 290 -8.47 16.60 12.12
N LEU A 291 -7.20 16.20 12.06
CA LEU A 291 -6.33 16.55 10.95
C LEU A 291 -6.81 15.84 9.70
N GLY A 292 -7.12 16.62 8.67
CA GLY A 292 -7.49 16.10 7.36
C GLY A 292 -6.32 16.27 6.39
N THR A 293 -6.58 16.94 5.27
CA THR A 293 -5.61 17.13 4.19
C THR A 293 -5.37 18.62 3.90
N LEU A 294 -4.36 18.90 3.08
CA LEU A 294 -3.95 20.25 2.69
C LEU A 294 -3.60 20.26 1.20
N ALA A 295 -4.05 21.28 0.48
CA ALA A 295 -3.66 21.53 -0.91
C ALA A 295 -2.88 22.84 -1.03
N PHE A 296 -1.77 22.85 -1.75
CA PHE A 296 -1.15 24.09 -2.20
C PHE A 296 -1.92 24.64 -3.41
N TYR A 297 -2.28 25.91 -3.34
CA TYR A 297 -3.02 26.57 -4.43
C TYR A 297 -2.59 28.03 -4.55
N LYS A 298 -2.05 28.40 -5.72
CA LYS A 298 -1.47 29.73 -5.99
C LYS A 298 -0.47 30.10 -4.86
N ASP A 299 -0.62 31.28 -4.27
CA ASP A 299 0.22 31.78 -3.18
C ASP A 299 -0.33 31.46 -1.78
N GLY A 300 -1.08 30.36 -1.66
CA GLY A 300 -1.72 29.99 -0.40
C GLY A 300 -1.89 28.48 -0.24
N ILE A 301 -2.63 28.14 0.80
CA ILE A 301 -3.00 26.77 1.14
C ILE A 301 -4.49 26.65 1.36
N ILE A 302 -5.06 25.54 0.92
CA ILE A 302 -6.43 25.15 1.24
C ILE A 302 -6.33 24.13 2.37
N VAL A 303 -6.88 24.48 3.52
CA VAL A 303 -6.91 23.61 4.70
C VAL A 303 -8.26 22.88 4.73
N LEU A 304 -8.20 21.55 4.80
CA LEU A 304 -9.34 20.64 4.68
C LEU A 304 -9.41 19.69 5.89
N PRO A 305 -9.91 20.15 7.06
CA PRO A 305 -9.97 19.34 8.28
C PRO A 305 -10.98 18.18 8.19
N ASN A 306 -10.92 17.28 9.19
CA ASN A 306 -11.91 16.23 9.39
C ASN A 306 -12.73 16.48 10.68
N ASP A 307 -13.83 17.22 10.58
CA ASP A 307 -14.75 17.44 11.72
C ASP A 307 -15.84 16.35 11.84
N GLY A 308 -15.86 15.35 10.96
CA GLY A 308 -16.87 14.28 10.92
C GLY A 308 -18.33 14.71 10.70
N ASN A 309 -18.64 16.01 10.71
CA ASN A 309 -20.00 16.53 10.62
C ASN A 309 -20.12 17.77 9.73
N ARG A 310 -19.76 18.97 10.20
CA ARG A 310 -19.89 20.21 9.41
C ARG A 310 -18.55 20.93 9.35
N THR A 311 -17.65 20.34 8.59
CA THR A 311 -16.28 20.82 8.43
C THR A 311 -16.24 22.22 7.86
N LYS A 312 -15.40 23.05 8.47
CA LYS A 312 -15.00 24.34 7.93
C LYS A 312 -13.70 24.18 7.15
N ILE A 313 -13.76 24.47 5.86
CA ILE A 313 -12.59 24.52 4.98
C ILE A 313 -12.31 25.97 4.61
N ASN A 314 -11.04 26.30 4.37
CA ASN A 314 -10.65 27.68 4.10
C ASN A 314 -9.38 27.74 3.26
N PHE A 315 -9.22 28.84 2.54
CA PHE A 315 -7.99 29.19 1.84
C PHE A 315 -7.26 30.25 2.65
N PHE A 316 -5.99 29.99 2.96
CA PHE A 316 -5.13 30.90 3.72
C PHE A 316 -4.02 31.42 2.83
N ASN A 317 -3.78 32.73 2.89
CA ASN A 317 -2.62 33.33 2.24
C ASN A 317 -1.33 32.84 2.91
N LEU A 318 -0.35 32.39 2.10
CA LEU A 318 0.89 31.80 2.63
C LEU A 318 1.81 32.83 3.29
N GLN A 319 1.71 34.11 2.93
CA GLN A 319 2.53 35.17 3.53
C GLN A 319 1.94 35.71 4.84
N THR A 320 0.61 35.87 4.90
CA THR A 320 -0.06 36.55 6.02
C THR A 320 -0.78 35.62 6.99
N ALA A 321 -1.00 34.34 6.62
CA ALA A 321 -1.86 33.39 7.32
C ALA A 321 -3.34 33.83 7.45
N GLU A 322 -3.77 34.85 6.68
CA GLU A 322 -5.16 35.31 6.70
C GLU A 322 -6.06 34.35 5.94
N GLY A 323 -7.17 33.93 6.56
CA GLY A 323 -8.22 33.15 5.91
C GLY A 323 -9.03 34.03 4.96
N LEU A 324 -9.26 33.54 3.74
CA LEU A 324 -9.82 34.34 2.64
C LEU A 324 -11.23 33.92 2.23
N TRP A 325 -11.69 32.72 2.60
CA TRP A 325 -13.01 32.24 2.23
C TRP A 325 -14.06 32.46 3.31
N GLY A 326 -15.32 32.54 2.88
CA GLY A 326 -16.47 32.74 3.74
C GLY A 326 -16.54 34.12 4.39
N LYS A 327 -17.59 34.34 5.18
CA LYS A 327 -17.84 35.64 5.82
C LYS A 327 -16.71 35.96 6.82
N LYS A 328 -15.98 37.05 6.56
CA LYS A 328 -14.82 37.51 7.36
C LYS A 328 -13.69 36.46 7.45
N GLY A 329 -13.46 35.69 6.38
CA GLY A 329 -12.35 34.74 6.35
C GLY A 329 -12.54 33.50 7.23
N ARG A 330 -13.78 33.16 7.60
CA ARG A 330 -14.11 32.07 8.53
C ARG A 330 -14.36 30.72 7.86
N GLY A 331 -14.00 30.60 6.58
CA GLY A 331 -14.17 29.40 5.78
C GLY A 331 -15.62 29.12 5.37
N ILE A 332 -15.74 28.27 4.37
CA ILE A 332 -17.00 27.69 3.90
C ILE A 332 -17.25 26.36 4.61
N ALA A 333 -18.52 25.99 4.74
CA ALA A 333 -18.90 24.74 5.39
C ALA A 333 -19.21 23.68 4.36
N ILE A 334 -18.72 22.46 4.60
CA ILE A 334 -19.09 21.28 3.84
C ILE A 334 -19.66 20.22 4.79
N LYS A 335 -20.29 19.19 4.22
CA LYS A 335 -20.78 18.03 4.98
C LYS A 335 -19.67 16.99 5.14
N GLY A 336 -19.58 16.41 6.33
CA GLY A 336 -18.57 15.43 6.70
C GLY A 336 -17.18 16.03 6.88
N GLY A 337 -16.26 15.23 7.40
CA GLY A 337 -14.85 15.53 7.49
C GLY A 337 -14.10 15.12 6.23
N VAL A 338 -13.21 15.98 5.72
CA VAL A 338 -12.44 15.68 4.50
C VAL A 338 -11.31 14.72 4.86
N TYR A 339 -11.27 13.58 4.18
CA TYR A 339 -10.18 12.61 4.33
C TYR A 339 -9.26 12.58 3.11
N LYS A 340 -9.74 13.02 1.94
CA LYS A 340 -8.96 13.08 0.70
C LYS A 340 -9.43 14.21 -0.20
N HIS A 341 -8.52 14.73 -1.01
CA HIS A 341 -8.83 15.66 -2.09
C HIS A 341 -8.07 15.24 -3.35
N LEU A 342 -8.58 15.62 -4.51
CA LEU A 342 -7.90 15.48 -5.79
C LEU A 342 -7.98 16.81 -6.54
N LYS A 343 -6.84 17.26 -7.07
CA LYS A 343 -6.77 18.45 -7.92
C LYS A 343 -7.24 18.10 -9.32
N THR A 344 -8.04 19.00 -9.91
CA THR A 344 -8.51 18.93 -11.30
C THR A 344 -8.11 20.18 -12.06
N GLU A 345 -8.31 20.21 -13.38
CA GLU A 345 -8.06 21.43 -14.18
C GLU A 345 -8.91 22.62 -13.74
N SER A 346 -10.11 22.37 -13.21
CA SER A 346 -11.12 23.40 -12.90
C SER A 346 -11.40 23.59 -11.40
N GLY A 347 -10.77 22.80 -10.52
CA GLY A 347 -11.04 22.86 -9.08
C GLY A 347 -10.52 21.66 -8.32
N PHE A 348 -11.16 21.31 -7.21
CA PHE A 348 -10.80 20.16 -6.38
C PHE A 348 -12.01 19.27 -6.10
N LEU A 349 -11.88 17.96 -6.38
CA LEU A 349 -12.81 16.97 -5.87
C LEU A 349 -12.47 16.71 -4.39
N LEU A 350 -13.47 16.86 -3.51
CA LEU A 350 -13.32 16.63 -2.08
C LEU A 350 -14.09 15.37 -1.68
N MET A 351 -13.40 14.45 -1.01
CA MET A 351 -14.01 13.26 -0.42
C MET A 351 -14.14 13.46 1.08
N SER A 352 -15.37 13.35 1.59
CA SER A 352 -15.67 13.55 3.00
C SER A 352 -16.53 12.44 3.59
N GLN A 353 -16.47 12.28 4.91
CA GLN A 353 -17.20 11.24 5.64
C GLN A 353 -18.00 11.83 6.81
N SER A 354 -19.22 11.33 7.02
CA SER A 354 -20.01 11.62 8.22
C SER A 354 -20.75 10.36 8.66
N GLY A 355 -20.39 9.86 9.85
CA GLY A 355 -20.78 8.51 10.28
C GLY A 355 -20.19 7.47 9.34
N ASP A 356 -21.02 6.54 8.89
CA ASP A 356 -20.68 5.48 7.94
C ASP A 356 -20.86 5.89 6.46
N LYS A 357 -21.17 7.16 6.19
CA LYS A 357 -21.50 7.66 4.85
C LYS A 357 -20.40 8.51 4.28
N ASN A 358 -20.02 8.22 3.04
CA ASN A 358 -19.08 8.99 2.25
C ASN A 358 -19.82 9.94 1.31
N TYR A 359 -19.16 11.05 1.00
CA TYR A 359 -19.69 12.14 0.20
C TYR A 359 -18.64 12.70 -0.75
N LEU A 360 -19.10 13.14 -1.92
CA LEU A 360 -18.34 13.98 -2.85
C LEU A 360 -18.86 15.41 -2.84
N ASN A 361 -17.92 16.35 -2.85
CA ASN A 361 -18.15 17.76 -3.15
C ASN A 361 -17.14 18.21 -4.19
N PHE A 362 -17.44 19.25 -4.95
CA PHE A 362 -16.48 19.87 -5.85
C PHE A 362 -16.27 21.33 -5.47
N LEU A 363 -15.01 21.71 -5.29
CA LEU A 363 -14.58 23.01 -4.82
C LEU A 363 -14.03 23.81 -5.99
N ASP A 364 -14.63 24.98 -6.25
CA ASP A 364 -14.02 26.04 -7.06
C ASP A 364 -13.14 26.90 -6.13
N PRO A 365 -11.81 26.77 -6.22
CA PRO A 365 -10.90 27.49 -5.33
C PRO A 365 -10.75 28.97 -5.68
N ASP A 366 -11.08 29.38 -6.91
CA ASP A 366 -11.04 30.78 -7.33
C ASP A 366 -12.19 31.58 -6.72
N GLN A 367 -13.37 30.97 -6.71
CA GLN A 367 -14.56 31.57 -6.12
C GLN A 367 -14.69 31.29 -4.62
N GLY A 368 -14.01 30.25 -4.12
CA GLY A 368 -14.14 29.81 -2.73
C GLY A 368 -15.53 29.28 -2.42
N ILE A 369 -16.10 28.48 -3.34
CA ILE A 369 -17.44 27.90 -3.22
C ILE A 369 -17.44 26.40 -3.52
N ILE A 370 -18.42 25.68 -2.97
CA ILE A 370 -18.78 24.36 -3.48
C ILE A 370 -19.78 24.56 -4.63
N THR A 371 -19.55 23.91 -5.76
CA THR A 371 -20.30 24.13 -7.01
C THR A 371 -21.75 23.64 -6.95
N PHE A 372 -22.07 22.75 -6.02
CA PHE A 372 -23.43 22.23 -5.80
C PHE A 372 -23.80 22.14 -4.30
N ASP A 373 -25.04 22.51 -3.96
CA ASP A 373 -25.50 22.66 -2.57
C ASP A 373 -25.59 21.33 -1.80
N LYS A 374 -25.92 20.23 -2.51
CA LYS A 374 -26.13 18.91 -1.90
C LYS A 374 -24.94 18.01 -2.22
N PRO A 375 -24.14 17.60 -1.22
CA PRO A 375 -23.07 16.65 -1.44
C PRO A 375 -23.62 15.33 -1.98
N VAL A 376 -22.88 14.72 -2.91
CA VAL A 376 -23.25 13.45 -3.52
C VAL A 376 -22.89 12.32 -2.56
N LYS A 377 -23.87 11.57 -2.06
CA LYS A 377 -23.60 10.40 -1.24
C LYS A 377 -23.08 9.27 -2.14
N ILE A 378 -22.00 8.64 -1.72
CA ILE A 378 -21.42 7.46 -2.37
C ILE A 378 -21.32 6.32 -1.35
N ASP A 379 -21.24 5.08 -1.83
CA ASP A 379 -20.88 3.93 -1.03
C ASP A 379 -19.39 3.62 -1.18
N GLY A 380 -18.73 3.24 -0.09
CA GLY A 380 -17.27 3.00 -0.09
C GLY A 380 -16.41 4.27 -0.15
N GLU A 381 -15.10 4.09 -0.08
CA GLU A 381 -14.10 5.17 -0.17
C GLU A 381 -13.59 5.29 -1.59
N VAL A 382 -13.34 6.51 -2.08
CA VAL A 382 -12.81 6.72 -3.43
C VAL A 382 -11.36 6.26 -3.49
N ILE A 383 -11.08 5.35 -4.42
CA ILE A 383 -9.73 4.83 -4.64
C ILE A 383 -9.10 5.37 -5.92
N ALA A 384 -9.90 5.67 -6.95
CA ALA A 384 -9.43 6.16 -8.25
C ALA A 384 -10.44 7.10 -8.89
N THR A 385 -9.94 8.01 -9.73
CA THR A 385 -10.74 8.94 -10.52
C THR A 385 -10.10 9.15 -11.90
N VAL A 386 -10.94 9.40 -12.91
CA VAL A 386 -10.50 9.77 -14.26
C VAL A 386 -11.33 10.97 -14.72
N GLU A 387 -10.66 12.04 -15.15
CA GLU A 387 -11.34 13.20 -15.74
C GLU A 387 -11.77 12.91 -17.17
N SER A 388 -12.91 13.47 -17.56
CA SER A 388 -13.45 13.37 -18.91
C SER A 388 -14.20 14.66 -19.27
N ALA A 389 -14.48 14.85 -20.56
CA ALA A 389 -15.28 15.97 -21.04
C ALA A 389 -16.72 16.00 -20.47
N LYS A 390 -17.21 14.90 -19.89
CA LYS A 390 -18.57 14.77 -19.33
C LYS A 390 -18.62 14.80 -17.81
N GLY A 391 -17.47 14.75 -17.14
CA GLY A 391 -17.38 14.74 -15.69
C GLY A 391 -16.22 13.90 -15.19
N ILE A 392 -16.26 13.55 -13.91
CA ILE A 392 -15.22 12.78 -13.22
C ILE A 392 -15.75 11.38 -12.99
N LEU A 393 -15.22 10.40 -13.72
CA LEU A 393 -15.43 8.99 -13.39
C LEU A 393 -14.75 8.71 -12.06
N TYR A 394 -15.46 8.14 -11.10
CA TYR A 394 -14.89 7.73 -9.82
C TYR A 394 -15.14 6.24 -9.59
N VAL A 395 -14.13 5.56 -9.05
CA VAL A 395 -14.22 4.19 -8.55
C VAL A 395 -14.03 4.24 -7.03
N THR A 396 -14.95 3.62 -6.30
CA THR A 396 -14.86 3.45 -4.86
C THR A 396 -14.55 1.99 -4.51
N THR A 397 -14.42 1.71 -3.21
CA THR A 397 -14.36 0.35 -2.71
C THR A 397 -15.64 -0.47 -2.93
N ALA A 398 -16.74 0.15 -3.37
CA ALA A 398 -18.06 -0.48 -3.49
C ALA A 398 -18.87 -0.14 -4.75
N GLU A 399 -18.51 0.90 -5.50
CA GLU A 399 -19.26 1.35 -6.67
C GLU A 399 -18.42 2.15 -7.68
N VAL A 400 -18.99 2.36 -8.86
CA VAL A 400 -18.47 3.27 -9.89
C VAL A 400 -19.60 4.14 -10.47
N ASN A 401 -19.31 5.42 -10.72
CA ASN A 401 -20.19 6.35 -11.41
C ASN A 401 -19.39 7.52 -12.02
N VAL A 402 -20.07 8.41 -12.77
CA VAL A 402 -19.49 9.65 -13.30
C VAL A 402 -20.19 10.83 -12.66
N LEU A 403 -19.42 11.72 -12.03
CA LEU A 403 -19.89 12.94 -11.38
C LEU A 403 -19.77 14.14 -12.32
N ASN A 404 -20.85 14.90 -12.51
CA ASN A 404 -20.75 16.23 -13.07
C ASN A 404 -20.24 17.22 -12.00
N PRO A 405 -19.03 17.80 -12.14
CA PRO A 405 -18.44 18.65 -11.11
C PRO A 405 -19.14 20.01 -10.97
N THR A 406 -19.97 20.40 -11.93
CA THR A 406 -20.73 21.66 -11.88
C THR A 406 -22.08 21.48 -11.18
N SER A 407 -22.85 20.44 -11.53
CA SER A 407 -24.21 20.24 -10.98
C SER A 407 -24.27 19.29 -9.79
N GLY A 408 -23.27 18.43 -9.60
CA GLY A 408 -23.31 17.33 -8.64
C GLY A 408 -24.22 16.17 -9.08
N GLU A 409 -24.71 16.17 -10.31
CA GLU A 409 -25.50 15.06 -10.85
C GLU A 409 -24.60 13.88 -11.22
N LEU A 410 -25.09 12.67 -10.92
CA LEU A 410 -24.46 11.44 -11.36
C LEU A 410 -25.01 11.06 -12.74
N VAL A 411 -24.13 10.63 -13.65
CA VAL A 411 -24.54 10.24 -15.01
C VAL A 411 -25.33 8.94 -15.00
N PHE A 412 -24.99 7.99 -14.13
CA PHE A 412 -25.79 6.77 -13.95
C PHE A 412 -26.77 6.97 -12.80
N ASP A 413 -28.08 6.85 -13.09
CA ASP A 413 -29.18 6.94 -12.11
C ASP A 413 -28.96 6.05 -10.87
N LYS A 414 -28.27 4.92 -11.06
CA LYS A 414 -27.78 4.04 -10.02
C LYS A 414 -26.30 3.76 -10.28
N SER A 415 -25.46 4.01 -9.29
CA SER A 415 -24.06 3.58 -9.34
C SER A 415 -23.99 2.07 -9.56
N ILE A 416 -23.01 1.65 -10.36
CA ILE A 416 -22.76 0.23 -10.65
C ILE A 416 -22.00 -0.34 -9.44
N GLN A 417 -22.56 -1.37 -8.79
CA GLN A 417 -21.93 -1.99 -7.62
C GLN A 417 -20.75 -2.85 -8.05
N THR A 418 -19.56 -2.50 -7.59
CA THR A 418 -18.31 -3.16 -7.99
C THR A 418 -17.23 -2.97 -6.92
N SER A 419 -16.05 -3.53 -7.13
CA SER A 419 -14.87 -3.28 -6.31
C SER A 419 -13.69 -2.93 -7.20
N PRO A 420 -12.62 -2.31 -6.67
CA PRO A 420 -11.44 -1.96 -7.45
C PRO A 420 -10.87 -3.12 -8.27
N SER A 421 -10.77 -4.28 -7.64
CA SER A 421 -10.27 -5.52 -8.25
C SER A 421 -11.18 -6.11 -9.32
N LEU A 422 -12.40 -5.62 -9.45
CA LEU A 422 -13.39 -6.00 -10.47
C LEU A 422 -13.53 -4.95 -11.57
N THR A 423 -12.55 -4.06 -11.67
CA THR A 423 -12.47 -3.05 -12.72
C THR A 423 -11.15 -3.16 -13.46
N GLN A 424 -11.18 -2.94 -14.78
CA GLN A 424 -9.97 -2.77 -15.57
C GLN A 424 -10.22 -1.82 -16.73
N GLN A 425 -9.45 -0.74 -16.79
CA GLN A 425 -9.42 0.16 -17.94
C GLN A 425 -8.49 -0.37 -19.03
N GLN A 426 -8.90 -0.16 -20.26
CA GLN A 426 -8.07 -0.24 -21.44
C GLN A 426 -8.50 0.91 -22.36
N ASP A 427 -7.54 1.74 -22.75
CA ASP A 427 -7.79 2.96 -23.54
C ASP A 427 -8.88 3.84 -22.88
N ASN A 428 -9.87 4.29 -23.65
CA ASN A 428 -11.01 5.10 -23.20
C ASN A 428 -12.17 4.26 -22.60
N LYS A 429 -11.93 3.00 -22.21
CA LYS A 429 -12.98 2.12 -21.66
C LYS A 429 -12.60 1.59 -20.30
N LEU A 430 -13.53 1.68 -19.35
CA LEU A 430 -13.48 0.95 -18.09
C LEU A 430 -14.38 -0.29 -18.17
N TYR A 431 -13.80 -1.48 -18.09
CA TYR A 431 -14.52 -2.73 -17.94
C TYR A 431 -14.83 -2.98 -16.47
N VAL A 432 -16.06 -3.36 -16.16
CA VAL A 432 -16.56 -3.47 -14.78
C VAL A 432 -17.41 -4.73 -14.66
N PHE A 433 -17.20 -5.51 -13.60
CA PHE A 433 -18.18 -6.51 -13.18
C PHE A 433 -19.21 -5.87 -12.23
N ASP A 434 -20.47 -5.84 -12.64
CA ASP A 434 -21.59 -5.40 -11.79
C ASP A 434 -21.98 -6.55 -10.86
N ILE A 435 -21.60 -6.46 -9.59
CA ILE A 435 -21.82 -7.49 -8.58
C ILE A 435 -23.31 -7.77 -8.37
N LYS A 436 -24.16 -6.74 -8.51
CA LYS A 436 -25.59 -6.84 -8.24
C LYS A 436 -26.32 -7.55 -9.37
N GLU A 437 -25.98 -7.20 -10.61
CA GLU A 437 -26.59 -7.79 -11.80
C GLU A 437 -25.89 -9.11 -12.21
N GLY A 438 -24.65 -9.31 -11.77
CA GLY A 438 -23.82 -10.45 -12.12
C GLY A 438 -23.30 -10.40 -13.57
N VAL A 439 -23.24 -9.21 -14.17
CA VAL A 439 -22.88 -9.03 -15.59
C VAL A 439 -21.64 -8.16 -15.76
N ILE A 440 -20.97 -8.32 -16.90
CA ILE A 440 -19.85 -7.48 -17.30
C ILE A 440 -20.38 -6.29 -18.10
N LYS A 441 -19.92 -5.09 -17.74
CA LYS A 441 -20.23 -3.83 -18.42
C LYS A 441 -18.94 -3.19 -18.95
N SER A 442 -19.07 -2.38 -19.99
CA SER A 442 -18.05 -1.41 -20.38
C SER A 442 -18.59 -0.01 -20.23
N ILE A 443 -17.78 0.88 -19.66
CA ILE A 443 -18.05 2.30 -19.54
C ILE A 443 -17.11 3.02 -20.50
N ASP A 444 -17.66 3.74 -21.47
CA ASP A 444 -16.90 4.71 -22.25
C ASP A 444 -16.68 5.96 -21.38
N ILE A 445 -15.42 6.31 -21.11
CA ILE A 445 -15.06 7.34 -20.12
C ILE A 445 -15.44 8.73 -20.66
N ASP A 446 -15.00 9.06 -21.87
CA ASP A 446 -15.31 10.34 -22.53
C ASP A 446 -16.80 10.55 -22.79
N ALA A 447 -17.51 9.51 -23.23
CA ALA A 447 -18.94 9.61 -23.49
C ALA A 447 -19.79 9.49 -22.22
N ALA A 448 -19.21 9.00 -21.12
CA ALA A 448 -19.88 8.64 -19.87
C ALA A 448 -21.08 7.70 -20.08
N THR A 449 -20.93 6.68 -20.95
CA THR A 449 -22.00 5.71 -21.26
C THR A 449 -21.62 4.30 -20.85
N ALA A 450 -22.53 3.60 -20.16
CA ALA A 450 -22.35 2.20 -19.78
C ALA A 450 -23.15 1.25 -20.70
N ASN A 451 -22.51 0.18 -21.18
CA ASN A 451 -23.11 -0.85 -22.01
C ASN A 451 -22.85 -2.24 -21.43
N ASN A 452 -23.87 -3.10 -21.42
CA ASN A 452 -23.68 -4.51 -21.06
C ASN A 452 -22.85 -5.21 -22.14
N ILE A 453 -21.82 -5.92 -21.71
CA ILE A 453 -21.09 -6.86 -22.55
C ILE A 453 -21.77 -8.22 -22.41
N SER A 454 -21.85 -8.76 -21.20
CA SER A 454 -22.53 -10.04 -20.98
C SER A 454 -24.02 -9.84 -20.72
N ASN A 455 -24.85 -10.71 -21.33
CA ASN A 455 -26.30 -10.76 -21.11
C ASN A 455 -26.71 -11.91 -20.17
N GLU A 456 -25.80 -12.87 -19.94
CA GLU A 456 -25.96 -13.92 -18.95
C GLU A 456 -25.28 -13.50 -17.65
N GLY A 457 -25.97 -13.68 -16.52
CA GLY A 457 -25.42 -13.43 -15.20
C GLY A 457 -24.47 -14.54 -14.76
N LEU A 458 -23.25 -14.18 -14.34
CA LEU A 458 -22.27 -15.08 -13.76
C LEU A 458 -22.59 -15.35 -12.29
N ARG A 459 -22.59 -16.63 -11.90
CA ARG A 459 -22.75 -17.05 -10.51
C ARG A 459 -21.67 -18.04 -10.13
N PHE A 460 -20.89 -17.69 -9.11
CA PHE A 460 -19.87 -18.57 -8.55
C PHE A 460 -20.44 -19.56 -7.54
N GLU A 461 -19.78 -20.70 -7.44
CA GLU A 461 -20.10 -21.77 -6.52
C GLU A 461 -19.33 -21.60 -5.19
N GLY A 462 -19.61 -22.45 -4.20
CA GLY A 462 -18.89 -22.43 -2.91
C GLY A 462 -19.22 -21.26 -1.98
N LYS A 463 -20.27 -20.48 -2.28
CA LYS A 463 -20.58 -19.19 -1.62
C LYS A 463 -19.49 -18.14 -1.78
N GLU A 464 -18.74 -18.22 -2.87
CA GLU A 464 -17.78 -17.20 -3.29
C GLU A 464 -18.46 -16.20 -4.24
N GLY A 465 -17.91 -14.99 -4.31
CA GLY A 465 -18.24 -14.00 -5.31
C GLY A 465 -16.98 -13.63 -6.10
N PRO A 466 -17.13 -13.08 -7.32
CA PRO A 466 -16.00 -12.52 -8.06
C PRO A 466 -15.20 -11.54 -7.21
N ASN A 467 -13.87 -11.61 -7.29
CA ASN A 467 -12.98 -10.67 -6.63
C ASN A 467 -11.82 -10.20 -7.52
N ASN A 468 -11.73 -10.66 -8.78
CA ASN A 468 -10.73 -10.25 -9.74
C ASN A 468 -11.32 -10.22 -11.16
N LEU A 469 -10.99 -9.18 -11.93
CA LEU A 469 -11.27 -9.02 -13.36
C LEU A 469 -9.96 -8.78 -14.11
N GLU A 470 -9.76 -9.50 -15.21
CA GLU A 470 -8.58 -9.36 -16.06
C GLU A 470 -8.96 -9.37 -17.55
N LEU A 471 -8.49 -8.38 -18.32
CA LEU A 471 -8.62 -8.35 -19.77
C LEU A 471 -7.56 -9.27 -20.41
N ARG A 472 -8.00 -10.14 -21.32
CA ARG A 472 -7.16 -11.11 -22.03
C ARG A 472 -7.42 -11.03 -23.54
N GLU A 473 -6.57 -11.66 -24.34
CA GLU A 473 -6.70 -11.65 -25.80
C GLU A 473 -8.07 -12.18 -26.26
N LYS A 474 -8.55 -13.27 -25.66
CA LYS A 474 -9.82 -13.92 -26.03
C LYS A 474 -11.06 -13.28 -25.40
N GLY A 475 -10.90 -12.42 -24.39
CA GLY A 475 -12.03 -11.90 -23.64
C GLY A 475 -11.70 -11.40 -22.24
N ILE A 476 -12.70 -11.41 -21.38
CA ILE A 476 -12.68 -10.86 -20.03
C ILE A 476 -12.75 -12.02 -19.05
N PHE A 477 -11.66 -12.22 -18.32
CA PHE A 477 -11.50 -13.25 -17.29
C PHE A 477 -11.98 -12.72 -15.95
N ILE A 478 -12.81 -13.50 -15.25
CA ILE A 478 -13.35 -13.19 -13.94
C ILE A 478 -13.02 -14.36 -13.00
N SER A 479 -12.52 -14.08 -11.80
CA SER A 479 -12.15 -15.14 -10.85
C SER A 479 -12.42 -14.80 -9.38
N SER A 480 -12.42 -15.84 -8.57
CA SER A 480 -12.29 -15.85 -7.10
C SER A 480 -11.24 -16.90 -6.72
N GLU A 481 -11.10 -17.24 -5.44
CA GLU A 481 -10.14 -18.23 -4.96
C GLU A 481 -10.35 -19.63 -5.57
N GLN A 482 -11.61 -20.00 -5.85
CA GLN A 482 -11.98 -21.34 -6.33
C GLN A 482 -12.80 -21.33 -7.61
N ASN A 483 -13.17 -20.16 -8.14
CA ASN A 483 -13.97 -20.05 -9.34
C ASN A 483 -13.22 -19.27 -10.42
N VAL A 484 -13.36 -19.72 -11.66
CA VAL A 484 -12.83 -19.04 -12.84
C VAL A 484 -13.88 -19.03 -13.95
N ALA A 485 -13.97 -17.93 -14.69
CA ALA A 485 -14.83 -17.81 -15.85
C ALA A 485 -14.21 -16.86 -16.88
N MET A 486 -14.54 -17.04 -18.15
CA MET A 486 -14.18 -16.10 -19.21
C MET A 486 -15.36 -15.86 -20.12
N PHE A 487 -15.57 -14.60 -20.50
CA PHE A 487 -16.52 -14.17 -21.52
C PHE A 487 -15.75 -13.55 -22.68
N ASP A 488 -16.16 -13.77 -23.93
CA ASP A 488 -15.63 -12.99 -25.05
C ASP A 488 -16.10 -11.52 -24.97
N TYR A 489 -15.50 -10.64 -25.78
CA TYR A 489 -15.87 -9.23 -25.83
C TYR A 489 -17.27 -8.96 -26.40
N ASN A 490 -17.97 -9.99 -26.91
CA ASN A 490 -19.37 -9.93 -27.33
C ASN A 490 -20.34 -10.42 -26.24
N GLY A 491 -19.84 -10.86 -25.09
CA GLY A 491 -20.64 -11.34 -23.96
C GLY A 491 -20.96 -12.83 -23.98
N THR A 492 -20.35 -13.62 -24.85
CA THR A 492 -20.52 -15.08 -24.88
C THR A 492 -19.60 -15.71 -23.83
N LYS A 493 -20.16 -16.51 -22.93
CA LYS A 493 -19.38 -17.28 -21.95
C LYS A 493 -18.55 -18.35 -22.66
N ILE A 494 -17.23 -18.27 -22.52
CA ILE A 494 -16.27 -19.23 -23.09
C ILE A 494 -16.15 -20.44 -22.17
N PHE A 495 -15.92 -20.21 -20.87
CA PHE A 495 -15.88 -21.28 -19.87
C PHE A 495 -16.28 -20.76 -18.47
N GLN A 496 -16.62 -21.67 -17.58
CA GLN A 496 -16.75 -21.44 -16.14
C GLN A 496 -16.45 -22.74 -15.39
N ASN A 497 -15.49 -22.71 -14.45
CA ASN A 497 -15.09 -23.87 -13.65
C ASN A 497 -15.03 -23.51 -12.15
N TYR A 498 -15.35 -24.49 -11.31
CA TYR A 498 -15.25 -24.43 -9.85
C TYR A 498 -14.35 -25.56 -9.34
N PHE A 499 -13.45 -25.23 -8.42
CA PHE A 499 -12.54 -26.16 -7.78
C PHE A 499 -12.89 -26.25 -6.29
N GLU A 500 -13.20 -27.44 -5.77
CA GLU A 500 -13.64 -27.53 -4.37
C GLU A 500 -12.47 -27.28 -3.40
N ALA A 501 -12.62 -26.28 -2.53
CA ALA A 501 -11.63 -25.98 -1.50
C ALA A 501 -11.48 -27.12 -0.47
N PRO A 502 -10.26 -27.48 -0.06
CA PRO A 502 -10.03 -28.38 1.07
C PRO A 502 -10.54 -27.78 2.39
N ARG A 503 -11.01 -28.63 3.31
CA ARG A 503 -11.51 -28.22 4.65
C ARG A 503 -10.41 -27.94 5.67
N GLU A 504 -9.22 -27.51 5.24
CA GLU A 504 -8.04 -27.33 6.09
C GLU A 504 -7.63 -25.84 6.16
N PRO A 505 -8.00 -25.10 7.22
CA PRO A 505 -7.84 -23.64 7.26
C PRO A 505 -6.39 -23.15 7.26
N GLY A 506 -5.45 -23.91 7.86
CA GLY A 506 -4.03 -23.53 7.92
C GLY A 506 -3.36 -23.53 6.54
N LEU A 507 -3.76 -24.48 5.70
CA LEU A 507 -3.25 -24.67 4.35
C LEU A 507 -3.61 -23.54 3.39
N LYS A 508 -4.85 -23.05 3.48
CA LYS A 508 -5.33 -21.92 2.69
C LYS A 508 -4.56 -20.63 3.02
N ARG A 509 -4.06 -20.47 4.25
CA ARG A 509 -3.39 -19.24 4.71
C ARG A 509 -2.09 -18.95 3.97
N ALA A 510 -1.25 -19.93 3.68
CA ALA A 510 0.03 -19.69 3.02
C ALA A 510 -0.16 -19.19 1.58
N LEU A 511 -1.07 -19.79 0.81
CA LEU A 511 -1.45 -19.30 -0.52
C LEU A 511 -2.10 -17.90 -0.45
N LEU A 512 -3.04 -17.68 0.49
CA LEU A 512 -3.66 -16.37 0.67
C LEU A 512 -2.65 -15.31 1.08
N TYR A 513 -1.66 -15.65 1.92
CA TYR A 513 -0.58 -14.75 2.30
C TYR A 513 0.27 -14.38 1.09
N ALA A 514 0.63 -15.34 0.23
CA ALA A 514 1.38 -15.06 -0.99
C ALA A 514 0.59 -14.19 -1.98
N GLN A 515 -0.72 -14.46 -2.13
CA GLN A 515 -1.61 -13.65 -2.95
C GLN A 515 -1.78 -12.23 -2.39
N ALA A 516 -1.95 -12.10 -1.06
CA ALA A 516 -2.01 -10.82 -0.37
C ALA A 516 -0.69 -10.05 -0.48
N ALA A 517 0.45 -10.74 -0.36
CA ALA A 517 1.77 -10.14 -0.56
C ALA A 517 1.96 -9.65 -2.00
N ARG A 518 1.52 -10.41 -3.01
CA ARG A 518 1.50 -9.96 -4.41
C ARG A 518 0.61 -8.73 -4.60
N ALA A 519 -0.61 -8.75 -4.05
CA ALA A 519 -1.54 -7.62 -4.14
C ALA A 519 -1.01 -6.37 -3.41
N ALA A 520 -0.44 -6.55 -2.22
CA ALA A 520 0.22 -5.50 -1.45
C ALA A 520 1.46 -4.98 -2.19
N TYR A 521 2.23 -5.82 -2.86
CA TYR A 521 3.37 -5.40 -3.67
C TYR A 521 2.93 -4.54 -4.87
N ILE A 522 1.88 -4.96 -5.59
CA ILE A 522 1.28 -4.17 -6.67
C ILE A 522 0.76 -2.82 -6.13
N SER A 523 0.06 -2.84 -4.99
CA SER A 523 -0.53 -1.64 -4.36
C SER A 523 0.55 -0.70 -3.81
N ALA A 524 1.51 -1.22 -3.04
CA ALA A 524 2.58 -0.43 -2.44
C ALA A 524 3.48 0.20 -3.50
N ASN A 525 3.82 -0.51 -4.58
CA ASN A 525 4.59 0.08 -5.67
C ASN A 525 3.77 1.11 -6.46
N SER A 526 2.48 0.88 -6.69
CA SER A 526 1.63 1.90 -7.34
C SER A 526 1.52 3.17 -6.50
N TYR A 527 1.38 3.10 -5.18
CA TYR A 527 1.34 4.28 -4.29
C TYR A 527 2.71 4.92 -4.03
N TYR A 528 3.74 4.11 -3.73
CA TYR A 528 5.10 4.59 -3.45
C TYR A 528 5.67 5.30 -4.66
N ALA A 529 5.54 4.68 -5.82
CA ALA A 529 6.10 5.26 -7.02
C ALA A 529 5.20 6.36 -7.60
N ALA A 530 3.89 6.44 -7.30
CA ALA A 530 3.11 7.66 -7.54
C ALA A 530 3.64 8.85 -6.71
N GLY A 531 3.98 8.63 -5.43
CA GLY A 531 4.59 9.67 -4.58
C GLY A 531 6.01 10.06 -5.01
N VAL A 532 6.84 9.10 -5.45
CA VAL A 532 8.20 9.38 -5.96
C VAL A 532 8.17 10.01 -7.36
N LEU A 533 7.30 9.55 -8.27
CA LEU A 533 7.09 10.18 -9.59
C LEU A 533 6.64 11.63 -9.44
N GLN A 534 5.72 11.93 -8.52
CA GLN A 534 5.28 13.31 -8.26
C GLN A 534 6.44 14.23 -7.82
N THR A 535 7.51 13.68 -7.22
CA THR A 535 8.73 14.42 -6.86
C THR A 535 9.83 14.43 -7.91
N ALA A 536 9.91 13.40 -8.76
CA ALA A 536 10.96 13.24 -9.79
C ALA A 536 10.55 13.80 -11.16
N ALA A 537 9.24 13.77 -11.44
CA ALA A 537 8.62 14.26 -12.66
C ALA A 537 7.30 14.97 -12.27
N PRO A 538 7.36 16.27 -11.92
CA PRO A 538 6.17 17.03 -11.49
C PRO A 538 5.06 17.12 -12.56
N ASP A 539 5.36 16.73 -13.80
CA ASP A 539 4.42 16.65 -14.93
C ASP A 539 3.61 15.35 -14.99
N VAL A 540 3.92 14.33 -14.17
CA VAL A 540 3.12 13.11 -14.08
C VAL A 540 1.91 13.39 -13.19
N LYS A 541 0.72 13.44 -13.79
CA LYS A 541 -0.52 13.72 -13.08
C LYS A 541 -0.90 12.52 -12.19
N GLU A 542 -1.54 12.78 -11.05
CA GLU A 542 -2.12 11.75 -10.17
C GLU A 542 -3.13 10.84 -10.92
N GLU A 543 -3.67 11.36 -12.03
CA GLU A 543 -4.59 10.72 -12.99
C GLU A 543 -3.96 9.56 -13.79
N ASP A 544 -2.63 9.48 -13.91
CA ASP A 544 -1.96 8.46 -14.73
C ASP A 544 -1.91 7.08 -14.04
N ALA A 545 -2.28 7.00 -12.75
CA ALA A 545 -2.24 5.81 -11.89
C ALA A 545 -2.89 4.54 -12.47
N PHE A 546 -3.75 4.70 -13.49
CA PHE A 546 -4.47 3.61 -14.14
C PHE A 546 -3.94 3.26 -15.55
N SER A 547 -3.09 4.10 -16.16
CA SER A 547 -2.60 3.89 -17.54
C SER A 547 -1.22 3.21 -17.58
N GLY A 548 -0.94 2.45 -18.65
CA GLY A 548 0.38 1.82 -18.87
C GLY A 548 1.58 2.78 -18.82
N ALA A 549 1.35 4.10 -18.91
CA ALA A 549 2.36 5.14 -18.73
C ALA A 549 2.99 5.11 -17.32
N VAL A 550 2.27 4.65 -16.30
CA VAL A 550 2.81 4.47 -14.94
C VAL A 550 3.79 3.29 -14.86
N VAL A 551 3.57 2.24 -15.64
CA VAL A 551 4.51 1.10 -15.71
C VAL A 551 5.85 1.56 -16.32
N GLU A 552 5.81 2.38 -17.36
CA GLU A 552 7.00 2.97 -18.00
C GLU A 552 7.69 4.01 -17.10
N GLY A 553 6.92 4.90 -16.46
CA GLY A 553 7.41 5.88 -15.49
C GLY A 553 8.11 5.24 -14.28
N PHE A 554 7.56 4.15 -13.74
CA PHE A 554 8.19 3.39 -12.67
C PHE A 554 9.51 2.74 -13.10
N GLY A 555 9.55 2.17 -14.31
CA GLY A 555 10.78 1.62 -14.87
C GLY A 555 11.91 2.65 -14.92
N MET A 556 11.61 3.86 -15.38
CA MET A 556 12.57 4.98 -15.44
C MET A 556 13.02 5.46 -14.06
N VAL A 557 12.10 5.61 -13.09
CA VAL A 557 12.44 6.04 -11.72
C VAL A 557 13.36 5.03 -11.03
N TYR A 558 13.08 3.74 -11.16
CA TYR A 558 13.94 2.70 -10.58
C TYR A 558 15.30 2.62 -11.27
N GLU A 559 15.37 2.89 -12.57
CA GLU A 559 16.63 2.97 -13.33
C GLU A 559 17.46 4.19 -12.90
N GLU A 560 16.86 5.37 -12.81
CA GLU A 560 17.53 6.61 -12.38
C GLU A 560 18.02 6.52 -10.92
N LEU A 561 17.19 6.00 -10.01
CA LEU A 561 17.60 5.74 -8.61
C LEU A 561 18.69 4.67 -8.53
N GLY A 562 18.69 3.68 -9.43
CA GLY A 562 19.68 2.60 -9.46
C GLY A 562 21.07 3.03 -9.91
N ASP A 563 21.18 4.05 -10.75
CA ASP A 563 22.46 4.53 -11.30
C ASP A 563 23.23 5.45 -10.34
N ALA A 564 22.54 6.08 -9.38
CA ALA A 564 23.13 6.98 -8.38
C ALA A 564 23.33 6.34 -6.99
N ALA A 565 22.86 5.11 -6.76
CA ALA A 565 22.80 4.50 -5.43
C ALA A 565 23.90 3.47 -5.16
N SER A 566 24.06 3.07 -3.90
CA SER A 566 24.96 1.98 -3.50
C SER A 566 24.57 0.63 -4.10
N ASP A 567 25.48 -0.33 -4.07
CA ASP A 567 25.26 -1.69 -4.60
C ASP A 567 23.97 -2.33 -4.05
N PHE A 568 23.70 -2.18 -2.74
CA PHE A 568 22.49 -2.71 -2.12
C PHE A 568 21.21 -2.03 -2.65
N ALA A 569 21.20 -0.71 -2.72
CA ALA A 569 20.06 0.05 -3.22
C ALA A 569 19.81 -0.26 -4.69
N LYS A 570 20.88 -0.33 -5.49
CA LYS A 570 20.83 -0.74 -6.90
C LYS A 570 20.22 -2.13 -7.08
N GLN A 571 20.68 -3.12 -6.33
CA GLN A 571 20.10 -4.48 -6.37
C GLN A 571 18.63 -4.48 -5.93
N SER A 572 18.29 -3.73 -4.88
CA SER A 572 16.91 -3.59 -4.39
C SER A 572 15.98 -3.02 -5.47
N PHE A 573 16.40 -1.95 -6.16
CA PHE A 573 15.62 -1.34 -7.24
C PHE A 573 15.57 -2.18 -8.50
N GLN A 574 16.65 -2.86 -8.87
CA GLN A 574 16.65 -3.81 -9.99
C GLN A 574 15.66 -4.93 -9.75
N GLN A 575 15.66 -5.51 -8.54
CA GLN A 575 14.76 -6.57 -8.17
C GLN A 575 13.31 -6.08 -8.09
N ALA A 576 13.10 -4.87 -7.57
CA ALA A 576 11.78 -4.25 -7.57
C ALA A 576 11.24 -4.05 -8.99
N ASN A 577 12.06 -3.49 -9.89
CA ASN A 577 11.70 -3.28 -11.28
C ASN A 577 11.42 -4.59 -12.01
N ALA A 578 12.25 -5.63 -11.80
CA ALA A 578 12.06 -6.94 -12.41
C ALA A 578 10.74 -7.59 -11.97
N ARG A 579 10.42 -7.55 -10.67
CA ARG A 579 9.17 -8.11 -10.14
C ARG A 579 7.95 -7.29 -10.54
N PHE A 580 8.08 -5.97 -10.57
CA PHE A 580 7.04 -5.08 -11.07
C PHE A 580 6.71 -5.38 -12.55
N LYS A 581 7.72 -5.49 -13.42
CA LYS A 581 7.57 -5.91 -14.82
C LYS A 581 6.89 -7.29 -14.92
N ALA A 582 7.29 -8.25 -14.09
CA ALA A 582 6.66 -9.57 -14.04
C ALA A 582 5.18 -9.51 -13.59
N THR A 583 4.82 -8.62 -12.67
CA THR A 583 3.40 -8.42 -12.30
C THR A 583 2.58 -7.76 -13.40
N ALA A 584 3.17 -6.81 -14.14
CA ALA A 584 2.50 -6.06 -15.21
C ALA A 584 2.23 -6.91 -16.45
N GLN A 585 3.08 -7.89 -16.75
CA GLN A 585 2.91 -8.77 -17.92
C GLN A 585 1.70 -9.71 -17.81
N GLY A 586 1.12 -9.88 -16.62
CA GLY A 586 -0.01 -10.79 -16.37
C GLY A 586 0.40 -12.27 -16.52
N ARG A 587 0.02 -13.13 -15.57
CA ARG A 587 0.19 -14.58 -15.75
C ARG A 587 -0.95 -15.14 -16.58
N ASP A 588 -0.64 -16.13 -17.41
CA ASP A 588 -1.61 -16.98 -18.12
C ASP A 588 -2.27 -18.04 -17.23
N PHE A 589 -1.85 -18.15 -15.96
CA PHE A 589 -2.46 -19.07 -14.99
C PHE A 589 -2.74 -18.43 -13.63
N MET A 590 -3.60 -19.10 -12.86
CA MET A 590 -3.87 -18.88 -11.44
C MET A 590 -3.51 -20.13 -10.63
N ILE A 591 -3.05 -19.93 -9.39
CA ILE A 591 -2.81 -21.02 -8.44
C ILE A 591 -4.07 -21.22 -7.60
N VAL A 592 -4.65 -22.42 -7.66
CA VAL A 592 -5.87 -22.78 -6.92
C VAL A 592 -5.57 -23.91 -5.94
N PHE A 593 -5.97 -23.74 -4.68
CA PHE A 593 -5.80 -24.78 -3.66
C PHE A 593 -6.99 -25.75 -3.66
N GLY A 594 -6.74 -27.02 -3.94
CA GLY A 594 -7.76 -28.05 -4.13
C GLY A 594 -7.35 -29.42 -3.61
N LYS A 595 -8.06 -30.47 -4.06
CA LYS A 595 -7.75 -31.88 -3.73
C LYS A 595 -7.58 -32.73 -4.98
N VAL A 596 -6.61 -33.64 -4.93
CA VAL A 596 -6.55 -34.79 -5.84
C VAL A 596 -6.76 -36.04 -5.01
N GLU A 597 -7.82 -36.78 -5.32
CA GLU A 597 -8.30 -37.92 -4.51
C GLU A 597 -8.52 -37.54 -3.04
N LYS A 598 -7.56 -37.86 -2.16
CA LYS A 598 -7.58 -37.56 -0.71
C LYS A 598 -6.46 -36.62 -0.29
N ASP A 599 -5.58 -36.24 -1.19
CA ASP A 599 -4.40 -35.43 -0.92
C ASP A 599 -4.68 -33.96 -1.22
N ASN A 600 -4.03 -33.08 -0.45
CA ASN A 600 -4.05 -31.65 -0.69
C ASN A 600 -3.18 -31.32 -1.90
N ALA A 601 -3.60 -30.39 -2.75
CA ALA A 601 -2.86 -30.04 -3.95
C ALA A 601 -2.98 -28.56 -4.32
N LEU A 602 -1.98 -28.06 -5.05
CA LEU A 602 -2.02 -26.77 -5.74
C LEU A 602 -2.18 -27.02 -7.24
N PHE A 603 -3.18 -26.41 -7.84
CA PHE A 603 -3.46 -26.48 -9.27
C PHE A 603 -2.93 -25.24 -9.98
N LYS A 604 -2.24 -25.46 -11.10
CA LYS A 604 -2.02 -24.44 -12.12
C LYS A 604 -3.23 -24.45 -13.04
N VAL A 605 -4.09 -23.44 -12.90
CA VAL A 605 -5.30 -23.28 -13.73
C VAL A 605 -5.03 -22.24 -14.81
N ASN A 606 -5.10 -22.64 -16.07
CA ASN A 606 -4.94 -21.73 -17.20
C ASN A 606 -6.12 -20.76 -17.28
N LYS A 607 -5.85 -19.46 -17.42
CA LYS A 607 -6.87 -18.39 -17.45
C LYS A 607 -7.54 -18.23 -18.81
N ASP A 608 -6.94 -18.75 -19.88
CA ASP A 608 -7.45 -18.71 -21.25
C ASP A 608 -8.27 -19.95 -21.63
N SER A 609 -8.22 -21.04 -20.83
CA SER A 609 -9.03 -22.25 -21.01
C SER A 609 -9.85 -22.66 -19.78
N GLY A 610 -9.44 -22.25 -18.58
CA GLY A 610 -10.01 -22.68 -17.31
C GLY A 610 -9.57 -24.09 -16.88
N GLU A 611 -8.69 -24.75 -17.63
CA GLU A 611 -8.26 -26.12 -17.37
C GLU A 611 -7.08 -26.21 -16.38
N ILE A 612 -6.97 -27.34 -15.68
CA ILE A 612 -5.80 -27.64 -14.84
C ILE A 612 -4.68 -28.14 -15.76
N GLU A 613 -3.61 -27.37 -15.88
CA GLU A 613 -2.43 -27.72 -16.67
C GLU A 613 -1.33 -28.37 -15.82
N GLY A 614 -1.40 -28.21 -14.51
CA GLY A 614 -0.38 -28.73 -13.60
C GLY A 614 -0.92 -28.93 -12.20
N THR A 615 -0.37 -29.92 -11.50
CA THR A 615 -0.69 -30.21 -10.11
C THR A 615 0.59 -30.41 -9.29
N ILE A 616 0.65 -29.78 -8.12
CA ILE A 616 1.64 -30.08 -7.08
C ILE A 616 0.93 -30.74 -5.91
N ASN A 617 1.31 -31.98 -5.62
CA ASN A 617 0.76 -32.74 -4.50
C ASN A 617 1.46 -32.33 -3.19
N LEU A 618 0.69 -31.79 -2.25
CA LEU A 618 1.12 -31.39 -0.91
C LEU A 618 1.01 -32.52 0.13
N GLY A 619 0.54 -33.70 -0.28
CA GLY A 619 0.35 -34.87 0.54
C GLY A 619 -0.88 -34.77 1.45
N LYS A 620 -0.87 -35.59 2.50
CA LYS A 620 -1.96 -35.71 3.50
C LYS A 620 -1.69 -34.94 4.79
N GLU A 621 -0.58 -34.22 4.85
CA GLU A 621 -0.25 -33.41 6.02
C GLU A 621 -1.33 -32.36 6.25
N LYS A 622 -1.66 -32.12 7.52
CA LYS A 622 -2.62 -31.07 7.91
C LYS A 622 -2.02 -29.67 7.72
N GLU A 623 -0.71 -29.56 7.89
CA GLU A 623 0.05 -28.32 7.82
C GLU A 623 1.37 -28.53 7.03
N PRO A 624 1.32 -28.86 5.72
CA PRO A 624 2.52 -28.93 4.92
C PRO A 624 3.18 -27.56 4.87
N VAL A 625 4.51 -27.58 5.01
CA VAL A 625 5.31 -26.37 5.00
C VAL A 625 5.65 -26.06 3.54
N TYR A 626 5.07 -24.99 2.98
CA TYR A 626 5.36 -24.53 1.62
C TYR A 626 5.43 -23.00 1.55
N ALA A 627 6.16 -22.46 0.57
CA ALA A 627 6.17 -21.06 0.20
C ALA A 627 5.83 -20.90 -1.28
N VAL A 628 5.20 -19.78 -1.63
CA VAL A 628 4.76 -19.48 -3.00
C VAL A 628 5.33 -18.13 -3.39
N ASP A 629 6.09 -18.09 -4.49
CA ASP A 629 6.35 -16.86 -5.22
C ASP A 629 5.27 -16.69 -6.29
N ASP A 630 4.20 -15.99 -5.92
CA ASP A 630 3.07 -15.79 -6.82
C ASP A 630 3.41 -14.86 -8.00
N ILE A 631 4.52 -14.11 -7.94
CA ILE A 631 4.97 -13.26 -9.05
C ILE A 631 5.63 -14.13 -10.13
N THR A 632 6.52 -15.03 -9.75
CA THR A 632 7.28 -15.87 -10.69
C THR A 632 6.66 -17.22 -10.97
N GLY A 633 5.56 -17.58 -10.28
CA GLY A 633 4.90 -18.86 -10.48
C GLY A 633 5.64 -20.04 -9.84
N GLN A 634 6.45 -19.78 -8.81
CA GLN A 634 7.31 -20.80 -8.23
C GLN A 634 6.81 -21.23 -6.85
N ILE A 635 6.89 -22.53 -6.59
CA ILE A 635 6.46 -23.12 -5.31
C ILE A 635 7.62 -23.88 -4.70
N PHE A 636 7.82 -23.66 -3.41
CA PHE A 636 8.83 -24.35 -2.61
C PHE A 636 8.12 -25.19 -1.55
N GLN A 637 8.39 -26.49 -1.51
CA GLN A 637 7.72 -27.44 -0.63
C GLN A 637 8.75 -28.16 0.25
N LYS A 638 8.47 -28.28 1.55
CA LYS A 638 9.15 -29.22 2.43
C LYS A 638 8.69 -30.64 2.04
N THR A 639 9.57 -31.41 1.42
CA THR A 639 9.27 -32.79 0.97
C THR A 639 9.74 -33.85 1.96
N ALA A 640 10.65 -33.50 2.88
CA ALA A 640 11.03 -34.28 4.04
C ALA A 640 11.50 -33.35 5.17
N GLU A 641 11.78 -33.88 6.37
CA GLU A 641 12.18 -33.08 7.53
C GLU A 641 13.35 -32.11 7.25
N MET A 642 14.31 -32.55 6.44
CA MET A 642 15.51 -31.80 6.08
C MET A 642 15.61 -31.57 4.57
N GLN A 643 14.49 -31.55 3.86
CA GLN A 643 14.50 -31.46 2.40
C GLN A 643 13.47 -30.46 1.88
N ILE A 644 13.91 -29.64 0.94
CA ILE A 644 13.06 -28.72 0.18
C ILE A 644 13.13 -29.04 -1.31
N THR A 645 12.02 -28.84 -2.00
CA THR A 645 11.89 -29.05 -3.44
C THR A 645 11.20 -27.84 -4.06
N SER A 646 11.68 -27.40 -5.21
CA SER A 646 11.07 -26.33 -5.99
C SER A 646 10.37 -26.86 -7.24
N PHE A 647 9.23 -26.26 -7.54
CA PHE A 647 8.43 -26.52 -8.73
C PHE A 647 8.13 -25.19 -9.42
N LYS A 648 8.20 -25.18 -10.76
CA LYS A 648 7.83 -24.02 -11.58
C LYS A 648 6.50 -24.32 -12.26
N LEU A 649 5.47 -23.53 -11.95
CA LEU A 649 4.16 -23.65 -12.58
C LEU A 649 4.18 -23.09 -13.99
#